data_AF-A0A9D6MEF1-F1
#
_entry.id   AF-A0A9D6MEF1-F1
#
_cell.length_a   1.000
_cell.length_b   1.000
_cell.length_c   1.000
_cell.angle_alpha   90.00
_cell.angle_beta   90.00
_cell.angle_gamma   90.00
#
_symmetry.space_group_name_H-M   'P 1'
#
loop_
_entity.id
_entity.type
_entity.pdbx_description
1 polymer ?
#
loop_
_entity_poly.entity_id
_entity_poly.type
_entity_poly.pdbx_seq_one_letter_code
_entity_poly.pdbx_strand_id
1 'polypeptide(L)'
;FTTGLKVSLVSGRDVIASASTRLSQAAPGDLIYGVIAASPSAFNILSQVDPVGGQGYVADLTVADLPPIAQAWKSLDVLVISDSDTGVLTPEQRQAVAGWVTGGGRLIVAGGPGWQKTTAGIANLLPLHVTGTLTISSLDDLVTYTRGSDRIDGSAIVAVGGPVVGSSVALAASQGGTPLIVTRNAGFGQVAFLAFDPALAPLRNWDGAEGLYRNLLSAARPRPGWAGGFRNWYSASEALNAIPGLELPNALQLCGFMAIYVLIVGPANFLVLHRLKRRELAWVTIPAVIAVFSGLAYLGGYQLRGTQATLHRLAVVQVSPDSDRAQVDMLVGLFSPRRTEYDLEIGGESLTRPLPSDNNGSVNAGGATLEQEGVTRVNNLRAEIGAVESFVAQGQISAPRFDAALTLNVQGNLATLDGKVTNQSNLKLTDAVLLAPGVVQRLGDVAPGQVVVVNMSFSGRAVPAAQGNQTLVLPAGSAANPAGGSTSYYNGYDTTIDDVLGSTTYYGDRKLYRKYSLLSALIDQYSGAGRGSGVFLVGWTEAAPLRAEILNRAFRPVDATVYIVELHPQVVVSAGKVLIPPGLMSWSVIDPGQQGSVTPYDIYAYQGHFSIRFAPSQPIDFKRVNSLTLHLAAYGATGTATGLELDLWDYRKGEWIEQQKLTWGNITIAEPERFVGPNGEIQVQVGNPSSLNSISIEAVDFTLVVDR
;
A
#
# COMPACT_ATOMS: atom_id res chain seq x y z
N PHE A 1 -0.62 -25.69 -1.80
CA PHE A 1 0.43 -25.20 -2.70
C PHE A 1 1.25 -26.37 -3.23
N THR A 2 1.43 -26.49 -4.54
CA THR A 2 2.37 -27.44 -5.14
C THR A 2 3.79 -26.88 -5.01
N THR A 3 4.67 -27.61 -4.32
CA THR A 3 6.07 -27.22 -4.07
C THR A 3 6.97 -27.39 -5.31
N GLY A 4 6.42 -27.87 -6.42
CA GLY A 4 7.12 -28.07 -7.69
C GLY A 4 6.35 -27.48 -8.87
N LEU A 5 7.05 -26.72 -9.70
CA LEU A 5 6.59 -26.22 -10.99
C LEU A 5 7.32 -26.99 -12.08
N LYS A 6 6.58 -27.66 -12.97
CA LYS A 6 7.14 -28.26 -14.18
C LYS A 6 6.81 -27.36 -15.37
N VAL A 7 7.82 -26.71 -15.93
CA VAL A 7 7.71 -25.96 -17.18
C VAL A 7 8.00 -26.91 -18.33
N SER A 8 7.11 -26.97 -19.31
CA SER A 8 7.29 -27.81 -20.50
C SER A 8 7.19 -26.95 -21.75
N LEU A 9 8.20 -27.01 -22.61
CA LEU A 9 8.16 -26.42 -23.94
C LEU A 9 7.50 -27.45 -24.88
N VAL A 10 6.46 -27.02 -25.59
CA VAL A 10 5.64 -27.89 -26.43
C VAL A 10 5.65 -27.37 -27.86
N SER A 11 5.80 -28.27 -28.82
CA SER A 11 5.61 -28.00 -30.25
C SER A 11 4.48 -28.87 -30.78
N GLY A 12 3.35 -28.26 -31.12
CA GLY A 12 2.14 -29.01 -31.47
C GLY A 12 1.61 -29.82 -30.29
N ARG A 13 1.69 -31.15 -30.36
CA ARG A 13 1.31 -32.06 -29.26
C ARG A 13 2.48 -32.65 -28.49
N ASP A 14 3.71 -32.42 -28.95
CA ASP A 14 4.90 -33.05 -28.41
C ASP A 14 5.61 -32.11 -27.43
N VAL A 15 5.93 -32.62 -26.24
CA VAL A 15 6.78 -31.92 -25.27
C VAL A 15 8.24 -32.06 -25.73
N ILE A 16 8.82 -30.96 -26.19
CA ILE A 16 10.19 -30.93 -26.72
C ILE A 16 11.25 -30.64 -25.65
N ALA A 17 10.86 -30.00 -24.55
CA ALA A 17 11.71 -29.87 -23.37
C ALA A 17 10.85 -29.77 -22.10
N SER A 18 11.38 -30.18 -20.95
CA SER A 18 10.75 -29.89 -19.67
C SER A 18 11.77 -29.67 -18.57
N ALA A 19 11.54 -28.68 -17.72
CA ALA A 19 12.31 -28.40 -16.53
C ALA A 19 11.37 -28.41 -15.32
N SER A 20 11.83 -28.97 -14.20
CA SER A 20 11.12 -28.90 -12.92
C SER A 20 11.91 -28.02 -11.97
N THR A 21 11.25 -27.06 -11.35
CA THR A 21 11.82 -26.23 -10.29
C THR A 21 10.98 -26.35 -9.02
N ARG A 22 11.59 -26.14 -7.86
CA ARG A 22 10.85 -26.04 -6.60
C ARG A 22 10.44 -24.59 -6.37
N LEU A 23 9.20 -24.40 -5.93
CA LEU A 23 8.71 -23.09 -5.52
C LEU A 23 8.75 -23.01 -4.00
N SER A 24 9.37 -21.95 -3.48
CA SER A 24 9.20 -21.53 -2.09
C SER A 24 8.26 -20.32 -2.08
N GLN A 25 7.28 -20.34 -1.19
CA GLN A 25 6.37 -19.22 -1.00
C GLN A 25 6.86 -18.39 0.19
N ALA A 26 7.14 -17.11 -0.06
CA ALA A 26 7.36 -16.15 1.01
C ALA A 26 6.01 -15.78 1.66
N ALA A 27 6.02 -15.65 2.99
CA ALA A 27 4.90 -15.11 3.74
C ALA A 27 4.80 -13.59 3.57
N PRO A 28 3.63 -12.97 3.79
CA PRO A 28 3.47 -11.51 3.69
C PRO A 28 4.39 -10.67 4.59
N GLY A 29 4.95 -11.26 5.65
CA GLY A 29 5.90 -10.60 6.56
C GLY A 29 7.37 -10.81 6.20
N ASP A 30 7.67 -11.65 5.20
CA ASP A 30 9.04 -11.92 4.76
C ASP A 30 9.56 -10.82 3.84
N LEU A 31 10.88 -10.70 3.77
CA LEU A 31 11.58 -9.75 2.89
C LEU A 31 12.34 -10.48 1.79
N ILE A 32 12.13 -10.08 0.53
CA ILE A 32 12.86 -10.61 -0.62
C ILE A 32 13.82 -9.55 -1.16
N TYR A 33 15.12 -9.85 -1.06
CA TYR A 33 16.24 -9.08 -1.59
C TYR A 33 16.68 -9.64 -2.94
N GLY A 34 16.53 -8.87 -4.01
CA GLY A 34 17.20 -9.15 -5.29
C GLY A 34 18.61 -8.57 -5.29
N VAL A 35 19.62 -9.36 -5.65
CA VAL A 35 21.02 -8.89 -5.71
C VAL A 35 21.55 -9.05 -7.13
N ILE A 36 21.93 -7.92 -7.75
CA ILE A 36 22.63 -7.87 -9.03
C ILE A 36 24.04 -7.37 -8.75
N ALA A 37 24.98 -8.31 -8.60
CA ALA A 37 26.35 -7.97 -8.28
C ALA A 37 27.38 -8.81 -9.03
N ALA A 38 28.56 -8.23 -9.28
CA ALA A 38 29.69 -9.00 -9.78
C ALA A 38 30.18 -10.06 -8.77
N SER A 39 29.93 -9.84 -7.47
CA SER A 39 30.19 -10.78 -6.37
C SER A 39 28.98 -10.90 -5.45
N PRO A 40 27.92 -11.64 -5.84
CA PRO A 40 26.67 -11.73 -5.08
C PRO A 40 26.85 -12.24 -3.65
N SER A 41 27.81 -13.15 -3.43
CA SER A 41 28.07 -13.73 -2.11
C SER A 41 28.43 -12.70 -1.02
N ALA A 42 28.91 -11.51 -1.38
CA ALA A 42 29.19 -10.43 -0.43
C ALA A 42 27.91 -9.84 0.19
N PHE A 43 26.75 -10.08 -0.42
CA PHE A 43 25.45 -9.61 0.03
C PHE A 43 24.63 -10.69 0.74
N ASN A 44 25.17 -11.89 0.95
CA ASN A 44 24.50 -12.97 1.68
C ASN A 44 24.13 -12.56 3.12
N ILE A 45 24.81 -11.56 3.70
CA ILE A 45 24.47 -10.98 5.00
C ILE A 45 23.03 -10.42 5.05
N LEU A 46 22.44 -10.06 3.91
CA LEU A 46 21.04 -9.61 3.83
C LEU A 46 20.04 -10.68 4.29
N SER A 47 20.37 -11.97 4.18
CA SER A 47 19.51 -13.04 4.71
C SER A 47 19.50 -13.11 6.25
N GLN A 48 20.37 -12.34 6.93
CA GLN A 48 20.37 -12.18 8.38
C GLN A 48 19.63 -10.91 8.82
N VAL A 49 19.25 -10.05 7.86
CA VAL A 49 18.48 -8.84 8.11
C VAL A 49 16.99 -9.16 8.05
N ASP A 50 16.53 -9.78 9.13
CA ASP A 50 15.13 -10.18 9.27
C ASP A 50 14.21 -8.99 9.60
N PRO A 51 13.02 -8.94 8.99
CA PRO A 51 11.94 -8.05 9.41
C PRO A 51 11.29 -8.57 10.71
N VAL A 52 10.55 -7.69 11.40
CA VAL A 52 9.73 -8.08 12.57
C VAL A 52 8.67 -9.08 12.12
N GLY A 53 8.73 -10.30 12.65
CA GLY A 53 7.73 -11.34 12.40
C GLY A 53 7.87 -12.09 11.06
N GLY A 54 8.99 -11.94 10.35
CA GLY A 54 9.28 -12.65 9.10
C GLY A 54 10.77 -12.97 8.92
N GLN A 55 11.14 -13.40 7.73
CA GLN A 55 12.51 -13.80 7.38
C GLN A 55 13.03 -13.08 6.13
N GLY A 56 14.34 -12.87 6.06
CA GLY A 56 15.03 -12.35 4.87
C GLY A 56 15.43 -13.44 3.88
N TYR A 57 15.09 -13.27 2.60
CA TYR A 57 15.47 -14.15 1.50
C TYR A 57 16.28 -13.39 0.45
N VAL A 58 17.43 -13.94 0.06
CA VAL A 58 18.27 -13.37 -1.00
C VAL A 58 18.08 -14.16 -2.29
N ALA A 59 17.80 -13.44 -3.37
CA ALA A 59 17.74 -13.95 -4.72
C ALA A 59 18.87 -13.34 -5.56
N ASP A 60 19.78 -14.18 -6.02
CA ASP A 60 20.83 -13.77 -6.95
C ASP A 60 20.24 -13.58 -8.35
N LEU A 61 20.37 -12.38 -8.89
CA LEU A 61 19.77 -11.96 -10.16
C LEU A 61 20.84 -11.43 -11.11
N THR A 62 20.54 -11.50 -12.40
CA THR A 62 21.26 -10.80 -13.45
C THR A 62 20.36 -9.73 -14.07
N VAL A 63 20.95 -8.81 -14.84
CA VAL A 63 20.18 -7.78 -15.57
C VAL A 63 19.17 -8.39 -16.54
N ALA A 64 19.45 -9.59 -17.07
CA ALA A 64 18.55 -10.29 -17.98
C ALA A 64 17.31 -10.89 -17.28
N ASP A 65 17.38 -11.14 -15.97
CA ASP A 65 16.26 -11.66 -15.19
C ASP A 65 15.22 -10.59 -14.85
N LEU A 66 15.57 -9.30 -15.05
CA LEU A 66 14.72 -8.18 -14.69
C LEU A 66 13.55 -8.03 -15.67
N PRO A 67 12.29 -8.12 -15.20
CA PRO A 67 11.14 -7.98 -16.08
C PRO A 67 11.02 -6.55 -16.66
N PRO A 68 10.59 -6.39 -17.92
CA PRO A 68 10.35 -5.08 -18.52
C PRO A 68 9.05 -4.40 -18.02
N ILE A 69 8.28 -5.05 -17.14
CA ILE A 69 6.97 -4.59 -16.67
C ILE A 69 7.00 -4.40 -15.16
N ALA A 70 6.73 -3.18 -14.67
CA ALA A 70 6.85 -2.81 -13.25
C ALA A 70 6.04 -3.72 -12.30
N GLN A 71 4.88 -4.20 -12.72
CA GLN A 71 3.99 -5.04 -11.91
C GLN A 71 4.63 -6.39 -11.55
N ALA A 72 5.50 -6.92 -12.41
CA ALA A 72 6.22 -8.16 -12.15
C ALA A 72 7.30 -8.00 -11.05
N TRP A 73 7.70 -6.77 -10.74
CA TRP A 73 8.67 -6.47 -9.68
C TRP A 73 8.05 -6.50 -8.28
N LYS A 74 6.72 -6.60 -8.14
CA LYS A 74 6.04 -6.65 -6.83
C LYS A 74 6.46 -7.85 -5.97
N SER A 75 7.20 -8.82 -6.51
CA SER A 75 7.80 -9.92 -5.76
C SER A 75 9.11 -9.55 -5.04
N LEU A 76 9.72 -8.39 -5.34
CA LEU A 76 10.93 -7.91 -4.70
C LEU A 76 10.61 -6.73 -3.77
N ASP A 77 11.14 -6.78 -2.55
CA ASP A 77 11.04 -5.68 -1.59
C ASP A 77 12.23 -4.72 -1.71
N VAL A 78 13.41 -5.29 -1.97
CA VAL A 78 14.68 -4.56 -2.07
C VAL A 78 15.47 -5.08 -3.27
N LEU A 79 16.11 -4.18 -4.01
CA LEU A 79 17.06 -4.50 -5.07
C LEU A 79 18.40 -3.86 -4.73
N VAL A 80 19.45 -4.67 -4.70
CA VAL A 80 20.83 -4.21 -4.55
C VAL A 80 21.56 -4.34 -5.88
N ILE A 81 22.18 -3.26 -6.34
CA ILE A 81 22.99 -3.27 -7.55
C ILE A 81 24.43 -2.84 -7.20
N SER A 82 25.40 -3.71 -7.51
CA SER A 82 26.81 -3.50 -7.20
C SER A 82 27.72 -3.95 -8.34
N ASP A 83 28.60 -3.08 -8.82
CA ASP A 83 29.64 -3.39 -9.82
C ASP A 83 29.11 -4.11 -11.09
N SER A 84 27.84 -3.92 -11.43
CA SER A 84 27.20 -4.51 -12.61
C SER A 84 26.84 -3.43 -13.62
N ASP A 85 26.86 -3.72 -14.92
CA ASP A 85 26.58 -2.72 -15.95
C ASP A 85 25.06 -2.54 -16.13
N THR A 86 24.50 -1.43 -15.64
CA THR A 86 23.09 -1.10 -15.83
C THR A 86 22.84 -0.41 -17.17
N GLY A 87 23.88 -0.02 -17.90
CA GLY A 87 23.76 0.59 -19.24
C GLY A 87 23.10 -0.35 -20.26
N VAL A 88 23.15 -1.66 -20.03
CA VAL A 88 22.51 -2.68 -20.88
C VAL A 88 21.01 -2.84 -20.64
N LEU A 89 20.44 -2.21 -19.59
CA LEU A 89 19.00 -2.21 -19.34
C LEU A 89 18.26 -1.59 -20.53
N THR A 90 17.20 -2.27 -20.99
CA THR A 90 16.30 -1.71 -22.01
C THR A 90 15.53 -0.51 -21.46
N PRO A 91 14.99 0.37 -22.33
CA PRO A 91 14.14 1.49 -21.89
C PRO A 91 12.97 1.03 -21.00
N GLU A 92 12.34 -0.09 -21.35
CA GLU A 92 11.21 -0.67 -20.63
C GLU A 92 11.63 -1.15 -19.23
N GLN A 93 12.78 -1.84 -19.11
CA GLN A 93 13.31 -2.25 -17.81
C GLN A 93 13.67 -1.05 -16.92
N ARG A 94 14.25 0.02 -17.48
CA ARG A 94 14.54 1.26 -16.71
C ARG A 94 13.26 1.90 -16.20
N GLN A 95 12.22 1.96 -17.04
CA GLN A 95 10.91 2.45 -16.63
C GLN A 95 10.29 1.55 -15.57
N ALA A 96 10.44 0.23 -15.69
CA ALA A 96 9.94 -0.73 -14.72
C ALA A 96 10.58 -0.57 -13.34
N VAL A 97 11.90 -0.36 -13.27
CA VAL A 97 12.63 -0.04 -12.03
C VAL A 97 12.07 1.24 -11.40
N ALA A 98 11.92 2.32 -12.18
CA ALA A 98 11.36 3.58 -11.67
C ALA A 98 9.92 3.39 -11.15
N GLY A 99 9.09 2.66 -11.90
CA GLY A 99 7.71 2.33 -11.52
C GLY A 99 7.60 1.47 -10.26
N TRP A 100 8.53 0.54 -10.07
CA TRP A 100 8.61 -0.29 -8.87
C TRP A 100 9.06 0.52 -7.65
N VAL A 101 10.09 1.37 -7.78
CA VAL A 101 10.54 2.26 -6.69
C VAL A 101 9.40 3.19 -6.27
N THR A 102 8.77 3.89 -7.22
CA THR A 102 7.61 4.77 -6.91
C THR A 102 6.46 4.02 -6.20
N GLY A 103 6.26 2.75 -6.53
CA GLY A 103 5.28 1.87 -5.88
C GLY A 103 5.63 1.38 -4.47
N GLY A 104 6.86 1.61 -4.01
CA GLY A 104 7.32 1.12 -2.70
C GLY A 104 8.69 0.47 -2.71
N GLY A 105 9.19 0.02 -3.86
CA GLY A 105 10.47 -0.68 -3.96
C GLY A 105 11.64 0.09 -3.36
N ARG A 106 12.57 -0.61 -2.72
CA ARG A 106 13.79 -0.01 -2.15
C ARG A 106 15.00 -0.38 -2.98
N LEU A 107 15.62 0.62 -3.61
CA LEU A 107 16.80 0.43 -4.45
C LEU A 107 18.06 0.83 -3.68
N ILE A 108 19.01 -0.08 -3.51
CA ILE A 108 20.33 0.19 -2.95
C ILE A 108 21.34 0.08 -4.09
N VAL A 109 22.05 1.17 -4.38
CA VAL A 109 23.06 1.23 -5.43
C VAL A 109 24.42 1.46 -4.79
N ALA A 110 25.33 0.52 -4.99
CA ALA A 110 26.71 0.63 -4.54
C ALA A 110 27.55 1.42 -5.54
N GLY A 111 28.39 2.30 -5.01
CA GLY A 111 29.33 3.12 -5.76
C GLY A 111 30.68 2.43 -5.84
N GLY A 112 31.68 3.05 -5.22
CA GLY A 112 33.06 2.58 -5.28
C GLY A 112 33.69 2.77 -6.67
N PRO A 113 34.74 2.00 -7.02
CA PRO A 113 35.45 2.16 -8.29
C PRO A 113 34.63 1.79 -9.53
N GLY A 114 33.56 0.99 -9.36
CA GLY A 114 32.69 0.51 -10.45
C GLY A 114 31.50 1.42 -10.77
N TRP A 115 31.36 2.56 -10.09
CA TRP A 115 30.14 3.37 -10.12
C TRP A 115 29.67 3.73 -11.53
N GLN A 116 30.57 3.98 -12.50
CA GLN A 116 30.17 4.42 -13.85
C GLN A 116 29.26 3.39 -14.53
N LYS A 117 29.63 2.11 -14.51
CA LYS A 117 28.81 1.04 -15.11
C LYS A 117 27.56 0.76 -14.26
N THR A 118 27.67 0.82 -12.95
CA THR A 118 26.55 0.57 -12.01
C THR A 118 25.45 1.61 -12.13
N THR A 119 25.81 2.85 -12.43
CA THR A 119 24.85 3.98 -12.49
C THR A 119 24.37 4.31 -13.90
N ALA A 120 25.02 3.80 -14.95
CA ALA A 120 24.79 4.19 -16.35
C ALA A 120 23.33 4.12 -16.81
N GLY A 121 22.58 3.10 -16.41
CA GLY A 121 21.17 2.91 -16.79
C GLY A 121 20.14 3.57 -15.87
N ILE A 122 20.56 4.01 -14.67
CA ILE A 122 19.66 4.41 -13.57
C ILE A 122 20.02 5.76 -12.96
N ALA A 123 20.90 6.54 -13.58
CA ALA A 123 21.41 7.81 -13.07
C ALA A 123 20.29 8.79 -12.64
N ASN A 124 19.17 8.83 -13.35
CA ASN A 124 18.03 9.70 -13.05
C ASN A 124 17.31 9.36 -11.74
N LEU A 125 17.46 8.12 -11.23
CA LEU A 125 16.87 7.67 -9.97
C LEU A 125 17.78 7.96 -8.77
N LEU A 126 19.06 8.24 -9.01
CA LEU A 126 20.03 8.34 -7.92
C LEU A 126 19.81 9.60 -7.07
N PRO A 127 20.08 9.50 -5.76
CA PRO A 127 20.07 10.64 -4.84
C PRO A 127 21.33 11.52 -4.94
N LEU A 128 22.32 11.12 -5.76
CA LEU A 128 23.62 11.78 -5.88
C LEU A 128 24.02 11.91 -7.36
N HIS A 129 24.39 13.12 -7.79
CA HIS A 129 25.08 13.33 -9.07
C HIS A 129 26.56 12.99 -8.91
N VAL A 130 26.93 11.75 -9.22
CA VAL A 130 28.31 11.27 -9.12
C VAL A 130 29.19 11.92 -10.19
N THR A 131 30.35 12.42 -9.79
CA THR A 131 31.28 13.18 -10.65
C THR A 131 32.67 12.55 -10.75
N GLY A 132 33.01 11.66 -9.82
CA GLY A 132 34.32 11.02 -9.79
C GLY A 132 34.47 10.10 -8.59
N THR A 133 35.72 9.77 -8.26
CA THR A 133 36.07 8.98 -7.08
C THR A 133 37.13 9.68 -6.24
N LEU A 134 37.16 9.35 -4.96
CA LEU A 134 38.16 9.79 -4.00
C LEU A 134 38.57 8.60 -3.12
N THR A 135 39.83 8.54 -2.72
CA THR A 135 40.28 7.61 -1.68
C THR A 135 40.11 8.24 -0.32
N ILE A 136 39.35 7.61 0.56
CA ILE A 136 39.19 8.03 1.97
C ILE A 136 40.05 7.12 2.85
N SER A 137 40.79 7.71 3.79
CA SER A 137 41.76 7.02 4.64
C SER A 137 41.17 6.34 5.88
N SER A 138 39.94 6.68 6.29
CA SER A 138 39.23 6.03 7.39
C SER A 138 37.73 5.93 7.07
N LEU A 139 37.13 4.82 7.48
CA LEU A 139 35.70 4.57 7.40
C LEU A 139 35.06 4.46 8.79
N ASP A 140 35.71 4.98 9.84
CA ASP A 140 35.23 4.86 11.23
C ASP A 140 33.82 5.49 11.44
N ASP A 141 33.42 6.42 10.58
CA ASP A 141 32.06 6.96 10.54
C ASP A 141 31.00 5.87 10.27
N LEU A 142 31.34 4.84 9.48
CA LEU A 142 30.47 3.68 9.25
C LEU A 142 30.33 2.84 10.52
N VAL A 143 31.40 2.67 11.31
CA VAL A 143 31.35 1.94 12.59
C VAL A 143 30.36 2.59 13.54
N THR A 144 30.39 3.93 13.62
CA THR A 144 29.42 4.70 14.41
C THR A 144 28.01 4.57 13.85
N TYR A 145 27.85 4.65 12.53
CA TYR A 145 26.55 4.52 11.87
C TYR A 145 25.92 3.15 12.11
N THR A 146 26.69 2.05 12.04
CA THR A 146 26.18 0.67 12.17
C THR A 146 26.11 0.16 13.60
N ARG A 147 26.72 0.89 14.54
CA ARG A 147 26.95 0.45 15.92
C ARG A 147 27.82 -0.80 16.03
N GLY A 148 28.69 -1.00 15.04
CA GLY A 148 29.75 -2.00 15.14
C GLY A 148 30.77 -1.59 16.20
N SER A 149 31.46 -2.56 16.80
CA SER A 149 32.65 -2.32 17.61
C SER A 149 33.94 -2.42 16.79
N ASP A 150 33.87 -3.07 15.63
CA ASP A 150 35.05 -3.44 14.86
C ASP A 150 35.49 -2.30 13.96
N ARG A 151 36.73 -1.85 14.22
CA ARG A 151 37.40 -0.85 13.41
C ARG A 151 37.53 -1.34 11.98
N ILE A 152 37.32 -0.43 11.03
CA ILE A 152 37.58 -0.70 9.62
C ILE A 152 39.02 -0.28 9.31
N ASP A 153 39.90 -1.26 9.17
CA ASP A 153 41.29 -1.00 8.82
C ASP A 153 41.48 -0.88 7.30
N GLY A 154 42.04 0.24 6.86
CA GLY A 154 42.41 0.48 5.46
C GLY A 154 41.63 1.63 4.81
N SER A 155 42.08 1.99 3.61
CA SER A 155 41.44 3.02 2.79
C SER A 155 40.44 2.41 1.81
N ALA A 156 39.38 3.13 1.49
CA ALA A 156 38.43 2.75 0.45
C ALA A 156 38.33 3.82 -0.64
N ILE A 157 38.06 3.37 -1.86
CA ILE A 157 37.68 4.25 -2.96
C ILE A 157 36.17 4.47 -2.86
N VAL A 158 35.76 5.72 -2.78
CA VAL A 158 34.34 6.12 -2.77
C VAL A 158 34.02 6.99 -3.98
N ALA A 159 32.81 6.86 -4.49
CA ALA A 159 32.21 7.72 -5.47
C ALA A 159 31.82 9.06 -4.82
N VAL A 160 32.14 10.18 -5.47
CA VAL A 160 31.89 11.53 -4.93
C VAL A 160 31.01 12.34 -5.87
N GLY A 161 30.20 13.23 -5.30
CA GLY A 161 29.20 13.98 -6.06
C GLY A 161 28.42 14.98 -5.21
N GLY A 162 27.51 15.70 -5.87
CA GLY A 162 26.57 16.62 -5.23
C GLY A 162 25.20 15.96 -5.01
N PRO A 163 24.59 16.04 -3.82
CA PRO A 163 23.25 15.52 -3.59
C PRO A 163 22.22 16.17 -4.53
N VAL A 164 21.28 15.37 -5.03
CA VAL A 164 20.14 15.88 -5.80
C VAL A 164 19.18 16.59 -4.84
N VAL A 165 18.49 17.62 -5.31
CA VAL A 165 17.44 18.31 -4.52
C VAL A 165 16.42 17.30 -3.99
N GLY A 166 16.08 17.40 -2.71
CA GLY A 166 15.18 16.46 -2.02
C GLY A 166 15.85 15.16 -1.55
N SER A 167 17.17 15.05 -1.66
CA SER A 167 17.95 13.94 -1.10
C SER A 167 18.46 14.28 0.30
N SER A 168 18.65 13.24 1.09
CA SER A 168 19.06 13.24 2.49
C SER A 168 20.45 12.61 2.62
N VAL A 169 21.37 13.30 3.28
CA VAL A 169 22.71 12.76 3.56
C VAL A 169 22.67 12.05 4.91
N ALA A 170 22.44 10.73 4.87
CA ALA A 170 22.33 9.90 6.07
C ALA A 170 23.69 9.70 6.77
N LEU A 171 24.79 9.74 6.00
CA LEU A 171 26.14 9.68 6.54
C LEU A 171 27.11 10.46 5.64
N ALA A 172 27.99 11.25 6.26
CA ALA A 172 29.11 11.89 5.60
C ALA A 172 30.41 11.54 6.32
N ALA A 173 31.51 11.46 5.57
CA ALA A 173 32.83 11.24 6.12
C ALA A 173 33.26 12.45 6.96
N SER A 174 33.74 12.20 8.18
CA SER A 174 34.34 13.22 9.06
C SER A 174 35.48 13.95 8.37
N GLN A 175 36.21 13.25 7.49
CA GLN A 175 37.23 13.83 6.64
C GLN A 175 36.61 14.48 5.39
N GLY A 176 36.56 15.81 5.37
CA GLY A 176 36.18 16.60 4.19
C GLY A 176 34.66 16.65 3.91
N GLY A 177 33.83 16.03 4.74
CA GLY A 177 32.36 16.11 4.63
C GLY A 177 31.79 15.38 3.41
N THR A 178 32.54 14.43 2.85
CA THR A 178 32.14 13.68 1.65
C THR A 178 30.92 12.81 1.98
N PRO A 179 29.78 12.94 1.27
CA PRO A 179 28.63 12.07 1.50
C PRO A 179 28.98 10.60 1.25
N LEU A 180 28.75 9.75 2.26
CA LEU A 180 29.00 8.30 2.19
C LEU A 180 27.72 7.51 1.93
N ILE A 181 26.61 7.95 2.50
CA ILE A 181 25.28 7.37 2.30
C ILE A 181 24.32 8.51 2.01
N VAL A 182 23.70 8.47 0.84
CA VAL A 182 22.69 9.45 0.44
C VAL A 182 21.42 8.71 0.07
N THR A 183 20.29 9.15 0.60
CA THR A 183 18.98 8.55 0.33
C THR A 183 18.06 9.58 -0.32
N ARG A 184 17.11 9.11 -1.12
CA ARG A 184 16.03 9.94 -1.67
C ARG A 184 14.77 9.11 -1.76
N ASN A 185 13.66 9.67 -1.31
CA ASN A 185 12.37 9.03 -1.45
C ASN A 185 11.82 9.29 -2.86
N ALA A 186 11.15 8.29 -3.44
CA ALA A 186 10.44 8.41 -4.70
C ALA A 186 9.11 7.65 -4.57
N GLY A 187 7.99 8.37 -4.62
CA GLY A 187 6.67 7.84 -4.25
C GLY A 187 6.67 7.20 -2.85
N PHE A 188 6.31 5.93 -2.77
CA PHE A 188 6.32 5.14 -1.54
C PHE A 188 7.63 4.36 -1.30
N GLY A 189 8.58 4.41 -2.23
CA GLY A 189 9.87 3.74 -2.12
C GLY A 189 11.02 4.70 -1.84
N GLN A 190 12.23 4.15 -1.89
CA GLN A 190 13.45 4.87 -1.56
C GLN A 190 14.61 4.37 -2.42
N VAL A 191 15.48 5.30 -2.82
CA VAL A 191 16.77 4.99 -3.43
C VAL A 191 17.87 5.40 -2.46
N ALA A 192 18.74 4.46 -2.10
CA ALA A 192 19.94 4.69 -1.33
C ALA A 192 21.16 4.51 -2.24
N PHE A 193 22.04 5.49 -2.26
CA PHE A 193 23.34 5.41 -2.90
C PHE A 193 24.42 5.30 -1.84
N LEU A 194 25.18 4.21 -1.87
CA LEU A 194 26.36 4.00 -1.06
C LEU A 194 27.55 4.50 -1.87
N ALA A 195 28.27 5.51 -1.38
CA ALA A 195 29.44 6.03 -2.07
C ALA A 195 30.53 4.95 -2.23
N PHE A 196 30.55 3.96 -1.36
CA PHE A 196 31.44 2.81 -1.38
C PHE A 196 30.75 1.56 -1.96
N ASP A 197 31.53 0.54 -2.29
CA ASP A 197 31.01 -0.80 -2.60
C ASP A 197 31.22 -1.74 -1.41
N PRO A 198 30.15 -2.22 -0.74
CA PRO A 198 30.25 -3.16 0.38
C PRO A 198 30.95 -4.48 0.02
N ALA A 199 30.98 -4.87 -1.26
CA ALA A 199 31.60 -6.11 -1.72
C ALA A 199 33.14 -6.02 -1.87
N LEU A 200 33.73 -4.83 -1.71
CA LEU A 200 35.18 -4.63 -1.83
C LEU A 200 35.84 -4.49 -0.45
N ALA A 201 37.14 -4.80 -0.39
CA ALA A 201 37.94 -4.52 0.81
C ALA A 201 37.99 -2.99 1.06
N PRO A 202 37.95 -2.55 2.33
CA PRO A 202 37.98 -3.34 3.57
C PRO A 202 36.60 -3.84 4.06
N LEU A 203 35.50 -3.60 3.35
CA LEU A 203 34.13 -3.85 3.81
C LEU A 203 33.60 -5.27 3.56
N ARG A 204 34.14 -6.00 2.56
CA ARG A 204 33.64 -7.33 2.12
C ARG A 204 33.40 -8.35 3.23
N ASN A 205 34.17 -8.28 4.31
CA ASN A 205 34.09 -9.19 5.46
C ASN A 205 33.97 -8.40 6.78
N TRP A 206 33.46 -7.18 6.73
CA TRP A 206 33.29 -6.36 7.91
C TRP A 206 32.02 -6.77 8.66
N ASP A 207 32.17 -7.14 9.93
CA ASP A 207 31.08 -7.66 10.77
C ASP A 207 29.94 -6.63 10.95
N GLY A 208 30.24 -5.33 10.85
CA GLY A 208 29.24 -4.26 10.92
C GLY A 208 28.31 -4.14 9.70
N ALA A 209 28.47 -4.97 8.66
CA ALA A 209 27.64 -4.91 7.46
C ALA A 209 26.15 -5.18 7.73
N GLU A 210 25.80 -6.03 8.69
CA GLU A 210 24.39 -6.24 9.08
C GLU A 210 23.75 -4.94 9.57
N GLY A 211 24.48 -4.21 10.44
CA GLY A 211 24.02 -2.95 11.00
C GLY A 211 23.83 -1.85 9.94
N LEU A 212 24.64 -1.87 8.88
CA LEU A 212 24.48 -0.98 7.73
C LEU A 212 23.11 -1.18 7.08
N TYR A 213 22.77 -2.42 6.73
CA TYR A 213 21.51 -2.73 6.07
C TYR A 213 20.31 -2.53 7.00
N ARG A 214 20.42 -2.90 8.29
CA ARG A 214 19.34 -2.64 9.27
C ARG A 214 18.98 -1.15 9.36
N ASN A 215 19.98 -0.27 9.42
CA ASN A 215 19.73 1.17 9.54
C ASN A 215 19.22 1.81 8.24
N LEU A 216 19.66 1.31 7.08
CA LEU A 216 19.11 1.71 5.78
C LEU A 216 17.63 1.30 5.64
N LEU A 217 17.30 0.09 6.09
CA LEU A 217 15.96 -0.48 5.89
C LEU A 217 14.95 -0.07 6.97
N SER A 218 15.42 0.37 8.16
CA SER A 218 14.55 0.87 9.25
C SER A 218 13.97 2.25 8.97
N ALA A 219 14.59 3.02 8.08
CA ALA A 219 14.17 4.35 7.63
C ALA A 219 12.96 4.35 6.68
N ALA A 220 12.29 3.19 6.51
CA ALA A 220 11.21 3.05 5.55
C ALA A 220 10.04 4.00 5.86
N ARG A 221 9.61 4.73 4.84
CA ARG A 221 8.43 5.59 4.94
C ARG A 221 7.17 4.75 5.15
N PRO A 222 6.30 5.11 6.11
CA PRO A 222 5.03 4.43 6.27
C PRO A 222 4.20 4.50 4.99
N ARG A 223 3.77 3.35 4.48
CA ARG A 223 2.86 3.26 3.33
C ARG A 223 1.39 3.25 3.80
N PRO A 224 0.46 3.91 3.08
CA PRO A 224 -0.97 3.79 3.36
C PRO A 224 -1.47 2.38 3.03
N GLY A 225 -2.65 1.99 3.54
CA GLY A 225 -3.24 0.66 3.40
C GLY A 225 -3.50 0.23 1.94
N TRP A 226 -3.74 1.17 1.03
CA TRP A 226 -3.99 0.89 -0.39
C TRP A 226 -2.72 0.74 -1.25
N ALA A 227 -1.53 1.06 -0.74
CA ALA A 227 -0.30 1.08 -1.53
C ALA A 227 0.01 -0.27 -2.22
N GLY A 228 -0.33 -1.39 -1.57
CA GLY A 228 -0.13 -2.74 -2.12
C GLY A 228 -1.13 -3.16 -3.21
N GLY A 229 -2.17 -2.36 -3.50
CA GLY A 229 -3.25 -2.72 -4.41
C GLY A 229 -4.30 -3.64 -3.77
N PHE A 230 -5.02 -4.41 -4.59
CA PHE A 230 -6.07 -5.32 -4.11
C PHE A 230 -5.53 -6.47 -3.26
N ARG A 231 -6.18 -6.69 -2.11
CA ARG A 231 -5.81 -7.70 -1.10
C ARG A 231 -7.00 -8.55 -0.67
N ASN A 232 -8.18 -7.93 -0.59
CA ASN A 232 -9.42 -8.61 -0.27
C ASN A 232 -10.17 -8.93 -1.57
N TRP A 233 -9.93 -10.14 -2.09
CA TRP A 233 -10.52 -10.61 -3.36
C TRP A 233 -12.03 -10.83 -3.25
N TYR A 234 -12.54 -11.13 -2.04
CA TYR A 234 -13.98 -11.18 -1.79
C TYR A 234 -14.63 -9.81 -2.02
N SER A 235 -14.10 -8.75 -1.41
CA SER A 235 -14.61 -7.39 -1.64
C SER A 235 -14.44 -6.94 -3.09
N ALA A 236 -13.35 -7.33 -3.77
CA ALA A 236 -13.17 -7.07 -5.20
C ALA A 236 -14.28 -7.74 -6.05
N SER A 237 -14.61 -8.99 -5.75
CA SER A 237 -15.70 -9.74 -6.39
C SER A 237 -17.06 -9.07 -6.13
N GLU A 238 -17.33 -8.69 -4.88
CA GLU A 238 -18.55 -7.96 -4.50
C GLU A 238 -18.70 -6.64 -5.27
N ALA A 239 -17.60 -5.91 -5.49
CA ALA A 239 -17.61 -4.68 -6.27
C ALA A 239 -18.03 -4.91 -7.75
N LEU A 240 -17.62 -6.03 -8.35
CA LEU A 240 -18.06 -6.41 -9.70
C LEU A 240 -19.52 -6.90 -9.74
N ASN A 241 -19.97 -7.63 -8.70
CA ASN A 241 -21.32 -8.18 -8.59
C ASN A 241 -22.39 -7.14 -8.18
N ALA A 242 -21.97 -6.01 -7.61
CA ALA A 242 -22.82 -4.87 -7.27
C ALA A 242 -23.30 -4.07 -8.53
N ILE A 243 -23.81 -4.77 -9.55
CA ILE A 243 -24.20 -4.23 -10.85
C ILE A 243 -25.30 -3.15 -10.72
N PRO A 244 -25.01 -1.88 -11.05
CA PRO A 244 -26.02 -0.83 -11.06
C PRO A 244 -27.05 -1.09 -12.16
N GLY A 245 -28.34 -1.03 -11.82
CA GLY A 245 -29.44 -1.22 -12.79
C GLY A 245 -29.92 -2.67 -12.98
N LEU A 246 -29.31 -3.65 -12.31
CA LEU A 246 -29.93 -4.97 -12.11
C LEU A 246 -30.91 -4.88 -10.92
N GLU A 247 -31.85 -3.95 -10.99
CA GLU A 247 -32.92 -3.85 -10.01
C GLU A 247 -33.87 -5.03 -10.25
N LEU A 248 -34.06 -5.85 -9.22
CA LEU A 248 -35.12 -6.85 -9.27
C LEU A 248 -36.45 -6.09 -9.46
N PRO A 249 -37.36 -6.58 -10.33
CA PRO A 249 -38.69 -5.99 -10.45
C PRO A 249 -39.29 -5.81 -9.07
N ASN A 250 -39.91 -4.65 -8.82
CA ASN A 250 -40.50 -4.36 -7.53
C ASN A 250 -41.38 -5.55 -7.10
N ALA A 251 -41.18 -6.07 -5.88
CA ALA A 251 -41.92 -7.22 -5.38
C ALA A 251 -43.44 -7.03 -5.51
N LEU A 252 -43.93 -5.79 -5.39
CA LEU A 252 -45.34 -5.44 -5.63
C LEU A 252 -45.77 -5.65 -7.08
N GLN A 253 -44.92 -5.36 -8.07
CA GLN A 253 -45.23 -5.63 -9.48
C GLN A 253 -45.27 -7.13 -9.74
N LEU A 254 -44.34 -7.91 -9.15
CA LEU A 254 -44.34 -9.36 -9.27
C LEU A 254 -45.59 -9.98 -8.61
N CYS A 255 -45.93 -9.53 -7.41
CA CYS A 255 -47.16 -9.90 -6.69
C CYS A 255 -48.41 -9.50 -7.48
N GLY A 256 -48.44 -8.30 -8.05
CA GLY A 256 -49.54 -7.83 -8.90
C GLY A 256 -49.69 -8.69 -10.16
N PHE A 257 -48.59 -9.00 -10.83
CA PHE A 257 -48.58 -9.89 -12.00
C PHE A 257 -49.09 -11.30 -11.66
N MET A 258 -48.66 -11.86 -10.52
CA MET A 258 -49.14 -13.15 -10.01
C MET A 258 -50.61 -13.11 -9.56
N ALA A 259 -51.06 -12.02 -8.95
CA ALA A 259 -52.46 -11.85 -8.58
C ALA A 259 -53.35 -11.78 -9.82
N ILE A 260 -52.95 -11.02 -10.85
CA ILE A 260 -53.65 -10.96 -12.14
C ILE A 260 -53.71 -12.35 -12.78
N TYR A 261 -52.60 -13.09 -12.77
CA TYR A 261 -52.56 -14.46 -13.28
C TYR A 261 -53.57 -15.38 -12.55
N VAL A 262 -53.59 -15.39 -11.22
CA VAL A 262 -54.51 -16.21 -10.40
C VAL A 262 -55.96 -15.80 -10.62
N LEU A 263 -56.25 -14.49 -10.70
CA LEU A 263 -57.59 -13.98 -10.98
C LEU A 263 -58.09 -14.38 -12.37
N ILE A 264 -57.21 -14.39 -13.37
CA ILE A 264 -57.56 -14.79 -14.72
C ILE A 264 -57.82 -16.30 -14.79
N VAL A 265 -56.90 -17.12 -14.27
CA VAL A 265 -57.02 -18.60 -14.34
C VAL A 265 -58.19 -19.13 -13.50
N GLY A 266 -58.44 -18.53 -12.34
CA GLY A 266 -59.48 -18.98 -11.41
C GLY A 266 -60.83 -18.31 -11.69
N PRO A 267 -61.17 -17.21 -10.99
CA PRO A 267 -62.50 -16.63 -11.00
C PRO A 267 -62.93 -16.13 -12.38
N ALA A 268 -62.07 -15.45 -13.13
CA ALA A 268 -62.45 -14.90 -14.43
C ALA A 268 -62.72 -16.00 -15.47
N ASN A 269 -61.81 -16.97 -15.61
CA ASN A 269 -62.01 -18.12 -16.50
C ASN A 269 -63.25 -18.92 -16.10
N PHE A 270 -63.48 -19.17 -14.81
CA PHE A 270 -64.70 -19.84 -14.33
C PHE A 270 -65.97 -19.06 -14.67
N LEU A 271 -66.01 -17.75 -14.39
CA LEU A 271 -67.17 -16.89 -14.65
C LEU A 271 -67.53 -16.83 -16.14
N VAL A 272 -66.52 -16.69 -17.01
CA VAL A 272 -66.70 -16.65 -18.46
C VAL A 272 -67.23 -17.99 -18.98
N LEU A 273 -66.60 -19.10 -18.60
CA LEU A 273 -67.03 -20.44 -19.01
C LEU A 273 -68.39 -20.82 -18.44
N HIS A 274 -68.70 -20.37 -17.23
CA HIS A 274 -70.00 -20.60 -16.61
C HIS A 274 -71.12 -19.84 -17.33
N ARG A 275 -70.89 -18.58 -17.72
CA ARG A 275 -71.85 -17.81 -18.54
C ARG A 275 -72.04 -18.41 -19.93
N LEU A 276 -70.99 -18.96 -20.53
CA LEU A 276 -71.04 -19.63 -21.83
C LEU A 276 -71.61 -21.06 -21.76
N LYS A 277 -71.94 -21.56 -20.57
CA LYS A 277 -72.43 -22.94 -20.30
C LYS A 277 -71.54 -24.07 -20.83
N ARG A 278 -70.29 -23.79 -21.18
CA ARG A 278 -69.32 -24.76 -21.74
C ARG A 278 -68.12 -24.93 -20.80
N ARG A 279 -68.39 -25.48 -19.61
CA ARG A 279 -67.38 -25.65 -18.55
C ARG A 279 -66.26 -26.63 -18.92
N GLU A 280 -66.52 -27.55 -19.85
CA GLU A 280 -65.54 -28.49 -20.40
C GLU A 280 -64.37 -27.82 -21.14
N LEU A 281 -64.58 -26.60 -21.69
CA LEU A 281 -63.52 -25.83 -22.35
C LEU A 281 -62.40 -25.40 -21.39
N ALA A 282 -62.60 -25.49 -20.07
CA ALA A 282 -61.57 -25.22 -19.06
C ALA A 282 -60.28 -26.03 -19.31
N TRP A 283 -60.42 -27.26 -19.83
CA TRP A 283 -59.30 -28.13 -20.17
C TRP A 283 -58.41 -27.55 -21.29
N VAL A 284 -58.93 -26.63 -22.10
CA VAL A 284 -58.19 -25.94 -23.16
C VAL A 284 -57.81 -24.52 -22.73
N THR A 285 -58.70 -23.80 -22.06
CA THR A 285 -58.45 -22.40 -21.70
C THR A 285 -57.38 -22.25 -20.63
N ILE A 286 -57.32 -23.16 -19.64
CA ILE A 286 -56.28 -23.11 -18.60
C ILE A 286 -54.89 -23.28 -19.23
N PRO A 287 -54.60 -24.33 -20.03
CA PRO A 287 -53.33 -24.43 -20.75
C PRO A 287 -53.03 -23.23 -21.67
N ALA A 288 -54.03 -22.70 -22.37
CA ALA A 288 -53.83 -21.54 -23.24
C ALA A 288 -53.42 -20.29 -22.44
N VAL A 289 -54.07 -20.01 -21.31
CA VAL A 289 -53.70 -18.90 -20.43
C VAL A 289 -52.31 -19.11 -19.84
N ILE A 290 -51.96 -20.34 -19.42
CA ILE A 290 -50.61 -20.66 -18.95
C ILE A 290 -49.58 -20.38 -20.03
N ALA A 291 -49.85 -20.79 -21.28
CA ALA A 291 -48.94 -20.57 -22.40
C ALA A 291 -48.75 -19.07 -22.70
N VAL A 292 -49.83 -18.28 -22.68
CA VAL A 292 -49.78 -16.82 -22.87
C VAL A 292 -48.99 -16.15 -21.73
N PHE A 293 -49.28 -16.47 -20.46
CA PHE A 293 -48.57 -15.89 -19.33
C PHE A 293 -47.09 -16.30 -19.29
N SER A 294 -46.77 -17.55 -19.63
CA SER A 294 -45.39 -18.01 -19.76
C SER A 294 -44.67 -17.25 -20.89
N GLY A 295 -45.34 -17.04 -22.02
CA GLY A 295 -44.81 -16.24 -23.13
C GLY A 295 -44.57 -14.77 -22.73
N LEU A 296 -45.53 -14.14 -22.04
CA LEU A 296 -45.39 -12.78 -21.51
C LEU A 296 -44.28 -12.67 -20.47
N ALA A 297 -44.17 -13.63 -19.56
CA ALA A 297 -43.10 -13.67 -18.57
C ALA A 297 -41.72 -13.87 -19.23
N TYR A 298 -41.63 -14.74 -20.23
CA TYR A 298 -40.39 -14.96 -20.99
C TYR A 298 -39.97 -13.71 -21.77
N LEU A 299 -40.90 -13.10 -22.52
CA LEU A 299 -40.64 -11.87 -23.29
C LEU A 299 -40.32 -10.69 -22.37
N GLY A 300 -41.05 -10.55 -21.26
CA GLY A 300 -40.80 -9.52 -20.25
C GLY A 300 -39.43 -9.69 -19.60
N GLY A 301 -39.07 -10.91 -19.21
CA GLY A 301 -37.74 -11.23 -18.68
C GLY A 301 -36.62 -10.98 -19.69
N TYR A 302 -36.85 -11.28 -20.97
CA TYR A 302 -35.91 -11.02 -22.05
C TYR A 302 -35.72 -9.52 -22.32
N GLN A 303 -36.79 -8.70 -22.27
CA GLN A 303 -36.69 -7.24 -22.40
C GLN A 303 -35.99 -6.61 -21.19
N LEU A 304 -36.31 -7.05 -19.97
CA LEU A 304 -35.73 -6.50 -18.75
C LEU A 304 -34.22 -6.80 -18.60
N ARG A 305 -33.76 -7.98 -19.05
CA ARG A 305 -32.33 -8.37 -18.96
C ARG A 305 -31.44 -7.68 -19.98
N GLY A 306 -32.00 -7.09 -21.04
CA GLY A 306 -31.24 -6.54 -22.15
C GLY A 306 -30.57 -7.62 -23.03
N THR A 307 -30.04 -7.19 -24.17
CA THR A 307 -29.41 -8.09 -25.16
C THR A 307 -27.91 -7.92 -25.28
N GLN A 308 -27.37 -6.81 -24.74
CA GLN A 308 -25.95 -6.46 -24.80
C GLN A 308 -25.23 -6.90 -23.54
N ALA A 309 -23.97 -7.32 -23.69
CA ALA A 309 -23.09 -7.57 -22.55
C ALA A 309 -22.76 -6.26 -21.84
N THR A 310 -22.53 -6.34 -20.53
CA THR A 310 -22.09 -5.19 -19.72
C THR A 310 -20.64 -5.42 -19.31
N LEU A 311 -19.78 -4.41 -19.55
CA LEU A 311 -18.38 -4.44 -19.17
C LEU A 311 -18.15 -3.48 -17.99
N HIS A 312 -17.88 -4.05 -16.84
CA HIS A 312 -17.56 -3.33 -15.61
C HIS A 312 -16.07 -3.02 -15.57
N ARG A 313 -15.71 -1.75 -15.39
CA ARG A 313 -14.31 -1.30 -15.26
C ARG A 313 -14.19 -0.46 -14.00
N LEU A 314 -13.72 -1.09 -12.93
CA LEU A 314 -13.54 -0.45 -11.64
C LEU A 314 -12.05 -0.26 -11.38
N ALA A 315 -11.58 0.97 -11.20
CA ALA A 315 -10.15 1.22 -11.07
C ALA A 315 -9.80 2.05 -9.85
N VAL A 316 -8.63 1.76 -9.29
CA VAL A 316 -7.93 2.63 -8.36
C VAL A 316 -6.68 3.14 -9.06
N VAL A 317 -6.53 4.47 -9.09
CA VAL A 317 -5.36 5.14 -9.64
C VAL A 317 -4.60 5.82 -8.52
N GLN A 318 -3.36 5.39 -8.31
CA GLN A 318 -2.47 5.96 -7.30
C GLN A 318 -1.47 6.89 -7.99
N VAL A 319 -1.47 8.16 -7.60
CA VAL A 319 -0.61 9.19 -8.17
C VAL A 319 0.38 9.62 -7.11
N SER A 320 1.65 9.28 -7.32
CA SER A 320 2.76 9.78 -6.49
C SER A 320 3.21 11.16 -6.98
N PRO A 321 3.64 12.04 -6.07
CA PRO A 321 4.24 13.32 -6.44
C PRO A 321 5.53 13.10 -7.21
N ASP A 322 5.83 14.04 -8.11
CA ASP A 322 7.03 14.07 -8.95
C ASP A 322 7.20 12.86 -9.89
N SER A 323 6.18 12.02 -10.03
CA SER A 323 6.14 10.92 -11.00
C SER A 323 5.29 11.29 -12.22
N ASP A 324 5.83 11.09 -13.41
CA ASP A 324 5.08 11.23 -14.66
C ASP A 324 4.12 10.06 -14.93
N ARG A 325 4.19 8.99 -14.13
CA ARG A 325 3.36 7.79 -14.24
C ARG A 325 2.56 7.55 -12.96
N ALA A 326 1.31 7.14 -13.12
CA ALA A 326 0.42 6.72 -12.05
C ALA A 326 0.16 5.22 -12.13
N GLN A 327 0.09 4.55 -10.98
CA GLN A 327 -0.21 3.13 -10.90
C GLN A 327 -1.71 2.89 -11.01
N VAL A 328 -2.11 1.85 -11.75
CA VAL A 328 -3.51 1.49 -11.94
C VAL A 328 -3.73 0.04 -11.55
N ASP A 329 -4.66 -0.18 -10.63
CA ASP A 329 -5.23 -1.48 -10.33
C ASP A 329 -6.70 -1.47 -10.78
N MET A 330 -7.04 -2.24 -11.81
CA MET A 330 -8.39 -2.26 -12.41
C MET A 330 -9.02 -3.65 -12.31
N LEU A 331 -10.25 -3.72 -11.83
CA LEU A 331 -11.13 -4.88 -11.94
C LEU A 331 -11.94 -4.77 -13.23
N VAL A 332 -11.92 -5.84 -14.02
CA VAL A 332 -12.70 -5.98 -15.25
C VAL A 332 -13.72 -7.10 -15.02
N GLY A 333 -15.00 -6.77 -15.08
CA GLY A 333 -16.09 -7.75 -14.96
C GLY A 333 -16.92 -7.79 -16.23
N LEU A 334 -16.99 -8.94 -16.88
CA LEU A 334 -17.85 -9.17 -18.02
C LEU A 334 -19.15 -9.84 -17.56
N PHE A 335 -20.23 -9.08 -17.54
CA PHE A 335 -21.57 -9.62 -17.31
C PHE A 335 -22.22 -10.00 -18.66
N SER A 336 -22.64 -11.26 -18.77
CA SER A 336 -23.33 -11.75 -19.97
C SER A 336 -24.81 -12.06 -19.72
N PRO A 337 -25.75 -11.45 -20.48
CA PRO A 337 -27.17 -11.79 -20.39
C PRO A 337 -27.50 -13.14 -21.06
N ARG A 338 -26.55 -13.76 -21.78
CA ARG A 338 -26.72 -15.01 -22.53
C ARG A 338 -25.50 -15.90 -22.41
N ARG A 339 -25.68 -17.19 -22.67
CA ARG A 339 -24.55 -18.11 -22.81
C ARG A 339 -23.86 -17.90 -24.16
N THR A 340 -22.63 -17.37 -24.15
CA THR A 340 -21.86 -17.14 -25.39
C THR A 340 -20.38 -16.93 -25.05
N GLU A 341 -19.55 -16.91 -26.09
CA GLU A 341 -18.12 -16.61 -26.00
C GLU A 341 -17.85 -15.16 -26.38
N TYR A 342 -16.87 -14.57 -25.71
CA TYR A 342 -16.42 -13.20 -25.93
C TYR A 342 -14.89 -13.17 -26.06
N ASP A 343 -14.41 -12.21 -26.84
CA ASP A 343 -13.01 -11.84 -26.89
C ASP A 343 -12.86 -10.45 -26.29
N LEU A 344 -11.98 -10.32 -25.30
CA LEU A 344 -11.70 -9.05 -24.63
C LEU A 344 -10.32 -8.55 -25.03
N GLU A 345 -10.21 -7.25 -25.30
CA GLU A 345 -8.93 -6.57 -25.42
C GLU A 345 -8.77 -5.59 -24.26
N ILE A 346 -7.69 -5.76 -23.50
CA ILE A 346 -7.29 -4.87 -22.41
C ILE A 346 -6.01 -4.18 -22.88
N GLY A 347 -6.13 -2.87 -23.10
CA GLY A 347 -5.09 -2.03 -23.65
C GLY A 347 -4.09 -1.55 -22.61
N GLY A 348 -2.94 -1.11 -23.12
CA GLY A 348 -1.79 -0.69 -22.32
C GLY A 348 -0.92 -1.88 -21.89
N GLU A 349 0.32 -1.57 -21.51
CA GLU A 349 1.24 -2.51 -20.87
C GLU A 349 0.71 -2.87 -19.48
N SER A 350 -0.23 -3.80 -19.46
CA SER A 350 -0.93 -4.24 -18.26
C SER A 350 -0.74 -5.74 -18.07
N LEU A 351 -0.49 -6.12 -16.82
CA LEU A 351 -0.50 -7.51 -16.40
C LEU A 351 -1.94 -7.89 -16.07
N THR A 352 -2.54 -8.74 -16.90
CA THR A 352 -3.90 -9.23 -16.69
C THR A 352 -3.89 -10.66 -16.16
N ARG A 353 -4.75 -10.93 -15.16
CA ARG A 353 -5.00 -12.27 -14.63
C ARG A 353 -6.47 -12.45 -14.26
N PRO A 354 -6.98 -13.69 -14.21
CA PRO A 354 -8.30 -13.94 -13.62
C PRO A 354 -8.34 -13.48 -12.17
N LEU A 355 -9.50 -12.99 -11.72
CA LEU A 355 -9.73 -12.62 -10.33
C LEU A 355 -9.67 -13.90 -9.46
N PRO A 356 -8.89 -13.92 -8.37
CA PRO A 356 -8.94 -15.03 -7.43
C PRO A 356 -10.34 -15.23 -6.85
N SER A 357 -10.75 -16.48 -6.68
CA SER A 357 -12.06 -16.84 -6.10
C SER A 357 -12.11 -16.68 -4.58
N ASP A 358 -10.95 -16.65 -3.92
CA ASP A 358 -10.81 -16.46 -2.48
C ASP A 358 -9.53 -15.69 -2.12
N ASN A 359 -9.40 -15.33 -0.85
CA ASN A 359 -8.23 -14.65 -0.31
C ASN A 359 -6.96 -15.54 -0.28
N ASN A 360 -7.10 -16.85 -0.50
CA ASN A 360 -5.98 -17.78 -0.63
C ASN A 360 -5.38 -17.82 -2.04
N GLY A 361 -5.92 -17.02 -2.96
CA GLY A 361 -5.40 -16.93 -4.32
C GLY A 361 -5.83 -18.08 -5.22
N SER A 362 -6.87 -18.85 -4.84
CA SER A 362 -7.41 -19.90 -5.70
C SER A 362 -7.94 -19.27 -6.99
N VAL A 363 -7.59 -19.84 -8.14
CA VAL A 363 -8.00 -19.32 -9.46
C VAL A 363 -8.90 -20.34 -10.13
N ASN A 364 -10.16 -19.96 -10.36
CA ASN A 364 -11.04 -20.69 -11.27
C ASN A 364 -10.88 -20.11 -12.67
N ALA A 365 -9.86 -20.56 -13.41
CA ALA A 365 -9.67 -20.15 -14.79
C ALA A 365 -10.68 -20.91 -15.67
N GLY A 366 -11.76 -20.25 -16.08
CA GLY A 366 -12.85 -20.79 -16.91
C GLY A 366 -12.48 -21.12 -18.36
N GLY A 367 -11.33 -21.74 -18.62
CA GLY A 367 -10.91 -22.19 -19.96
C GLY A 367 -10.51 -21.08 -20.94
N ALA A 368 -10.42 -19.82 -20.49
CA ALA A 368 -10.00 -18.70 -21.33
C ALA A 368 -8.50 -18.74 -21.65
N THR A 369 -8.14 -18.30 -22.86
CA THR A 369 -6.72 -18.16 -23.26
C THR A 369 -6.30 -16.70 -23.13
N LEU A 370 -5.23 -16.45 -22.38
CA LEU A 370 -4.64 -15.12 -22.25
C LEU A 370 -3.42 -15.02 -23.18
N GLU A 371 -3.43 -14.01 -24.04
CA GLU A 371 -2.33 -13.65 -24.93
C GLU A 371 -1.84 -12.26 -24.52
N GLN A 372 -0.54 -12.11 -24.23
CA GLN A 372 0.05 -10.86 -23.75
C GLN A 372 1.18 -10.44 -24.67
N GLU A 373 0.89 -9.52 -25.60
CA GLU A 373 1.86 -8.96 -26.55
C GLU A 373 1.56 -7.46 -26.78
N GLY A 374 2.09 -6.60 -25.90
CA GLY A 374 1.83 -5.15 -25.88
C GLY A 374 0.40 -4.75 -25.45
N VAL A 375 -0.60 -5.52 -25.85
CA VAL A 375 -1.97 -5.55 -25.33
C VAL A 375 -2.27 -6.93 -24.77
N THR A 376 -3.17 -7.01 -23.78
CA THR A 376 -3.66 -8.32 -23.33
C THR A 376 -4.96 -8.66 -24.05
N ARG A 377 -5.00 -9.81 -24.71
CA ARG A 377 -6.22 -10.40 -25.25
C ARG A 377 -6.67 -11.59 -24.41
N VAL A 378 -7.94 -11.62 -24.08
CA VAL A 378 -8.60 -12.76 -23.45
C VAL A 378 -9.52 -13.37 -24.50
N ASN A 379 -9.07 -14.47 -25.09
CA ASN A 379 -9.77 -15.12 -26.20
C ASN A 379 -10.64 -16.27 -25.70
N ASN A 380 -11.76 -16.51 -26.39
CA ASN A 380 -12.69 -17.61 -26.14
C ASN A 380 -13.23 -17.64 -24.70
N LEU A 381 -13.50 -16.46 -24.12
CA LEU A 381 -14.07 -16.36 -22.78
C LEU A 381 -15.52 -16.80 -22.78
N ARG A 382 -15.78 -18.02 -22.31
CA ARG A 382 -17.13 -18.57 -22.20
C ARG A 382 -17.84 -18.02 -20.98
N ALA A 383 -18.87 -17.22 -21.19
CA ALA A 383 -19.71 -16.68 -20.11
C ALA A 383 -21.07 -17.40 -20.06
N GLU A 384 -21.48 -17.81 -18.86
CA GLU A 384 -22.82 -18.37 -18.61
C GLU A 384 -23.87 -17.26 -18.38
N ILE A 385 -25.16 -17.62 -18.42
CA ILE A 385 -26.25 -16.66 -18.25
C ILE A 385 -26.21 -16.07 -16.84
N GLY A 386 -26.02 -14.75 -16.75
CA GLY A 386 -26.00 -14.03 -15.47
C GLY A 386 -24.69 -14.16 -14.68
N ALA A 387 -23.67 -14.81 -15.25
CA ALA A 387 -22.34 -14.87 -14.67
C ALA A 387 -21.56 -13.56 -14.90
N VAL A 388 -20.61 -13.27 -14.01
CA VAL A 388 -19.65 -12.18 -14.12
C VAL A 388 -18.25 -12.77 -14.22
N GLU A 389 -17.71 -12.84 -15.43
CA GLU A 389 -16.33 -13.27 -15.65
C GLU A 389 -15.39 -12.15 -15.23
N SER A 390 -14.51 -12.42 -14.27
CA SER A 390 -13.79 -11.38 -13.53
C SER A 390 -12.28 -11.48 -13.73
N PHE A 391 -11.66 -10.35 -14.03
CA PHE A 391 -10.22 -10.20 -14.24
C PHE A 391 -9.67 -9.02 -13.45
N VAL A 392 -8.39 -9.08 -13.15
CA VAL A 392 -7.61 -7.95 -12.63
C VAL A 392 -6.61 -7.56 -13.71
N ALA A 393 -6.59 -6.28 -14.07
CA ALA A 393 -5.59 -5.68 -14.95
C ALA A 393 -4.79 -4.64 -14.14
N GLN A 394 -3.48 -4.83 -14.07
CA GLN A 394 -2.58 -3.93 -13.33
C GLN A 394 -1.64 -3.26 -14.33
N GLY A 395 -1.57 -1.93 -14.33
CA GLY A 395 -0.86 -1.17 -15.35
C GLY A 395 -0.34 0.17 -14.83
N GLN A 396 0.15 0.99 -15.75
CA GLN A 396 0.50 2.39 -15.48
C GLN A 396 -0.09 3.29 -16.56
N ILE A 397 -0.47 4.50 -16.17
CA ILE A 397 -0.93 5.57 -17.08
C ILE A 397 -0.07 6.81 -16.87
N SER A 398 -0.18 7.80 -17.75
CA SER A 398 0.38 9.13 -17.48
C SER A 398 -0.29 9.74 -16.25
N ALA A 399 0.50 10.25 -15.31
CA ALA A 399 -0.01 10.83 -14.09
C ALA A 399 -0.83 12.11 -14.39
N PRO A 400 -2.09 12.21 -13.92
CA PRO A 400 -2.83 13.47 -13.99
C PRO A 400 -2.15 14.50 -13.08
N ARG A 401 -2.09 15.76 -13.55
CA ARG A 401 -1.40 16.83 -12.82
C ARG A 401 -2.33 17.53 -11.83
N PHE A 402 -1.89 17.60 -10.59
CA PHE A 402 -2.51 18.38 -9.51
C PHE A 402 -1.42 19.20 -8.83
N ASP A 403 -1.52 20.53 -8.93
CA ASP A 403 -0.55 21.41 -8.29
C ASP A 403 -1.00 21.67 -6.85
N ALA A 404 -0.09 21.47 -5.89
CA ALA A 404 -0.36 21.71 -4.48
C ALA A 404 0.64 22.71 -3.90
N ALA A 405 0.14 23.90 -3.57
CA ALA A 405 0.88 24.91 -2.82
C ALA A 405 0.40 24.84 -1.36
N LEU A 406 0.88 23.82 -0.64
CA LEU A 406 0.47 23.52 0.73
C LEU A 406 1.61 23.78 1.70
N THR A 407 1.26 24.37 2.84
CA THR A 407 2.19 24.78 3.89
C THR A 407 1.76 24.12 5.19
N LEU A 408 2.67 23.36 5.80
CA LEU A 408 2.47 22.75 7.11
C LEU A 408 3.04 23.69 8.18
N ASN A 409 2.15 24.27 8.99
CA ASN A 409 2.48 25.13 10.11
C ASN A 409 2.39 24.34 11.41
N VAL A 410 3.44 24.38 12.22
CA VAL A 410 3.46 23.69 13.52
C VAL A 410 3.66 24.71 14.64
N GLN A 411 2.70 24.77 15.57
CA GLN A 411 2.74 25.65 16.74
C GLN A 411 2.39 24.84 17.99
N GLY A 412 3.39 24.56 18.83
CA GLY A 412 3.23 23.67 19.97
C GLY A 412 2.77 22.27 19.53
N ASN A 413 1.69 21.76 20.12
CA ASN A 413 1.14 20.44 19.76
C ASN A 413 0.19 20.47 18.56
N LEU A 414 -0.11 21.64 18.00
CA LEU A 414 -1.02 21.78 16.87
C LEU A 414 -0.24 21.88 15.56
N ALA A 415 -0.58 21.03 14.60
CA ALA A 415 -0.17 21.16 13.21
C ALA A 415 -1.37 21.57 12.36
N THR A 416 -1.22 22.60 11.53
CA THR A 416 -2.23 23.05 10.56
C THR A 416 -1.68 22.96 9.14
N LEU A 417 -2.52 22.52 8.21
CA LEU A 417 -2.26 22.52 6.79
C LEU A 417 -3.05 23.63 6.12
N ASP A 418 -2.34 24.57 5.51
CA ASP A 418 -2.93 25.72 4.85
C ASP A 418 -2.42 25.84 3.42
N GLY A 419 -3.30 26.22 2.48
CA GLY A 419 -2.87 26.48 1.11
C GLY A 419 -3.94 26.23 0.06
N LYS A 420 -3.49 25.86 -1.14
CA LYS A 420 -4.38 25.62 -2.29
C LYS A 420 -3.95 24.41 -3.08
N VAL A 421 -4.93 23.69 -3.62
CA VAL A 421 -4.73 22.62 -4.61
C VAL A 421 -5.44 23.02 -5.90
N THR A 422 -4.77 22.84 -7.04
CA THR A 422 -5.29 23.18 -8.36
C THR A 422 -5.34 21.93 -9.23
N ASN A 423 -6.50 21.64 -9.81
CA ASN A 423 -6.65 20.55 -10.75
C ASN A 423 -6.15 20.99 -12.14
N GLN A 424 -4.92 20.63 -12.50
CA GLN A 424 -4.33 20.89 -13.83
C GLN A 424 -4.61 19.78 -14.84
N SER A 425 -5.37 18.76 -14.44
CA SER A 425 -5.74 17.66 -15.31
C SER A 425 -6.98 17.99 -16.14
N ASN A 426 -7.30 17.15 -17.10
CA ASN A 426 -8.56 17.18 -17.85
C ASN A 426 -9.70 16.40 -17.15
N LEU A 427 -9.47 15.91 -15.93
CA LEU A 427 -10.43 15.10 -15.19
C LEU A 427 -11.32 15.99 -14.32
N LYS A 428 -12.63 15.72 -14.31
CA LYS A 428 -13.54 16.22 -13.29
C LYS A 428 -13.58 15.20 -12.16
N LEU A 429 -13.04 15.54 -10.99
CA LEU A 429 -13.21 14.72 -9.78
C LEU A 429 -14.55 15.03 -9.14
N THR A 430 -15.36 14.01 -8.86
CA THR A 430 -16.61 14.12 -8.10
C THR A 430 -16.42 13.60 -6.68
N ASP A 431 -17.21 14.13 -5.75
CA ASP A 431 -17.15 13.75 -4.33
C ASP A 431 -15.72 13.83 -3.74
N ALA A 432 -14.94 14.81 -4.18
CA ALA A 432 -13.54 14.90 -3.81
C ALA A 432 -13.39 15.27 -2.33
N VAL A 433 -12.39 14.66 -1.70
CA VAL A 433 -12.01 14.89 -0.31
C VAL A 433 -10.50 15.03 -0.21
N LEU A 434 -10.07 15.82 0.76
CA LEU A 434 -8.68 15.86 1.18
C LEU A 434 -8.55 15.07 2.48
N LEU A 435 -7.76 14.02 2.46
CA LEU A 435 -7.45 13.18 3.60
C LEU A 435 -6.10 13.61 4.17
N ALA A 436 -6.04 13.72 5.50
CA ALA A 436 -4.79 13.84 6.24
C ALA A 436 -4.88 12.95 7.50
N PRO A 437 -3.79 12.78 8.26
CA PRO A 437 -3.77 11.99 9.49
C PRO A 437 -4.86 12.44 10.46
N GLY A 438 -5.83 11.55 10.71
CA GLY A 438 -6.94 11.78 11.65
C GLY A 438 -7.96 12.85 11.24
N VAL A 439 -7.88 13.42 10.03
CA VAL A 439 -8.78 14.51 9.60
C VAL A 439 -9.14 14.41 8.10
N VAL A 440 -10.31 14.94 7.75
CA VAL A 440 -10.81 15.05 6.37
C VAL A 440 -11.39 16.44 6.12
N GLN A 441 -11.13 16.99 4.94
CA GLN A 441 -11.83 18.15 4.42
C GLN A 441 -12.59 17.75 3.15
N ARG A 442 -13.92 17.93 3.13
CA ARG A 442 -14.73 17.68 1.94
C ARG A 442 -14.59 18.84 0.96
N LEU A 443 -14.29 18.53 -0.29
CA LEU A 443 -14.08 19.52 -1.36
C LEU A 443 -15.26 19.53 -2.36
N GLY A 444 -16.00 18.42 -2.48
CA GLY A 444 -17.09 18.28 -3.45
C GLY A 444 -16.56 18.07 -4.86
N ASP A 445 -17.23 18.61 -5.87
CA ASP A 445 -16.77 18.49 -7.26
C ASP A 445 -15.60 19.44 -7.54
N VAL A 446 -14.53 18.89 -8.15
CA VAL A 446 -13.34 19.64 -8.57
C VAL A 446 -13.16 19.48 -10.08
N ALA A 447 -13.59 20.49 -10.83
CA ALA A 447 -13.48 20.56 -12.28
C ALA A 447 -12.03 20.82 -12.76
N PRO A 448 -11.72 20.53 -14.05
CA PRO A 448 -10.47 20.96 -14.67
C PRO A 448 -10.23 22.46 -14.50
N GLY A 449 -9.03 22.85 -14.08
CA GLY A 449 -8.61 24.23 -13.80
C GLY A 449 -9.12 24.81 -12.48
N GLN A 450 -9.96 24.09 -11.73
CA GLN A 450 -10.51 24.59 -10.47
C GLN A 450 -9.45 24.60 -9.36
N VAL A 451 -9.46 25.68 -8.58
CA VAL A 451 -8.62 25.86 -7.39
C VAL A 451 -9.48 25.65 -6.14
N VAL A 452 -9.02 24.80 -5.23
CA VAL A 452 -9.64 24.56 -3.93
C VAL A 452 -8.74 25.05 -2.80
N VAL A 453 -9.34 25.64 -1.78
CA VAL A 453 -8.63 26.11 -0.59
C VAL A 453 -8.55 24.99 0.43
N VAL A 454 -7.38 24.83 1.03
CA VAL A 454 -7.11 23.84 2.07
C VAL A 454 -6.89 24.55 3.40
N ASN A 455 -7.61 24.09 4.42
CA ASN A 455 -7.44 24.49 5.81
C ASN A 455 -7.82 23.29 6.68
N MET A 456 -6.82 22.60 7.23
CA MET A 456 -7.01 21.45 8.10
C MET A 456 -6.16 21.59 9.36
N SER A 457 -6.66 21.10 10.47
CA SER A 457 -5.89 20.90 11.69
C SER A 457 -5.73 19.41 11.91
N PHE A 458 -4.49 18.92 12.01
CA PHE A 458 -4.21 17.51 12.24
C PHE A 458 -4.71 17.07 13.61
N SER A 459 -4.98 15.77 13.77
CA SER A 459 -5.24 15.20 15.09
C SER A 459 -4.06 15.46 16.03
N GLY A 460 -4.34 15.74 17.30
CA GLY A 460 -3.29 15.85 18.33
C GLY A 460 -2.66 14.51 18.72
N ARG A 461 -3.05 13.40 18.05
CA ARG A 461 -2.62 12.02 18.31
C ARG A 461 -1.90 11.45 17.08
N ALA A 462 -0.92 10.59 17.32
CA ALA A 462 -0.23 9.80 16.32
C ALA A 462 -1.15 8.76 15.68
N VAL A 463 -0.90 8.45 14.42
CA VAL A 463 -1.72 7.50 13.64
C VAL A 463 -1.03 6.14 13.49
N PRO A 464 -1.75 5.01 13.50
CA PRO A 464 -1.13 3.71 13.28
C PRO A 464 -0.54 3.58 11.87
N ALA A 465 0.61 2.93 11.76
CA ALA A 465 1.24 2.55 10.50
C ALA A 465 0.52 1.32 9.89
N ALA A 466 0.38 1.28 8.56
CA ALA A 466 -0.33 0.19 7.88
C ALA A 466 0.41 -1.15 7.99
N GLN A 467 -0.08 -2.04 8.85
CA GLN A 467 0.57 -3.31 9.20
C GLN A 467 0.75 -4.25 8.00
N GLY A 468 -0.14 -4.21 7.01
CA GLY A 468 -0.07 -5.13 5.87
C GLY A 468 0.85 -4.70 4.72
N ASN A 469 1.28 -3.44 4.66
CA ASN A 469 2.10 -2.90 3.55
C ASN A 469 3.56 -2.65 3.95
N GLN A 470 3.95 -3.06 5.16
CA GLN A 470 5.22 -2.72 5.77
C GLN A 470 5.86 -3.94 6.44
N THR A 471 6.92 -4.45 5.83
CA THR A 471 7.92 -5.30 6.48
C THR A 471 8.83 -4.40 7.31
N LEU A 472 8.53 -4.25 8.60
CA LEU A 472 9.30 -3.40 9.50
C LEU A 472 10.66 -4.04 9.78
N VAL A 473 11.75 -3.37 9.41
CA VAL A 473 13.11 -3.73 9.85
C VAL A 473 13.46 -2.84 11.03
N LEU A 474 13.91 -3.44 12.12
CA LEU A 474 14.38 -2.71 13.28
C LEU A 474 15.85 -2.27 13.08
N PRO A 475 16.23 -1.06 13.54
CA PRO A 475 17.60 -0.59 13.45
C PRO A 475 18.57 -1.47 14.26
N ALA A 476 19.85 -1.37 13.94
CA ALA A 476 20.90 -2.16 14.59
C ALA A 476 20.87 -2.03 16.11
N GLY A 477 20.98 -3.17 16.80
CA GLY A 477 20.95 -3.28 18.25
C GLY A 477 19.55 -3.39 18.87
N SER A 478 18.48 -2.99 18.17
CA SER A 478 17.12 -3.13 18.72
C SER A 478 16.55 -4.55 18.57
N ALA A 479 15.92 -5.04 19.64
CA ALA A 479 15.35 -6.38 19.70
C ALA A 479 13.83 -6.35 19.58
N ALA A 480 13.26 -7.24 18.75
CA ALA A 480 11.86 -7.64 18.84
C ALA A 480 11.79 -8.96 19.60
N ASN A 481 10.69 -9.21 20.30
CA ASN A 481 10.33 -10.55 20.75
C ASN A 481 9.28 -11.13 19.80
N PRO A 482 9.67 -11.93 18.79
CA PRO A 482 8.72 -12.50 17.82
C PRO A 482 7.85 -13.63 18.41
N ALA A 483 8.01 -13.99 19.69
CA ALA A 483 7.31 -15.12 20.31
C ALA A 483 5.78 -14.92 20.45
N GLY A 484 5.26 -13.70 20.25
CA GLY A 484 3.83 -13.44 20.11
C GLY A 484 3.39 -13.52 18.66
N GLY A 485 2.85 -14.66 18.22
CA GLY A 485 2.39 -14.88 16.85
C GLY A 485 1.46 -13.77 16.34
N SER A 486 1.71 -13.34 15.09
CA SER A 486 1.06 -12.23 14.37
C SER A 486 1.02 -10.91 15.15
N THR A 487 1.54 -9.84 14.54
CA THR A 487 1.24 -8.47 14.98
C THR A 487 -0.28 -8.37 15.20
N SER A 488 -0.68 -8.28 16.46
CA SER A 488 -2.09 -8.46 16.86
C SER A 488 -2.96 -7.49 16.08
N TYR A 489 -4.06 -8.02 15.50
CA TYR A 489 -5.12 -7.26 14.84
C TYR A 489 -5.50 -6.07 15.71
N TYR A 490 -5.03 -4.88 15.34
CA TYR A 490 -5.46 -3.66 15.98
C TYR A 490 -6.89 -3.40 15.54
N ASN A 491 -7.88 -3.68 16.40
CA ASN A 491 -9.30 -3.44 16.17
C ASN A 491 -9.67 -1.94 16.26
N GLY A 492 -8.87 -1.07 15.62
CA GLY A 492 -9.26 0.33 15.41
C GLY A 492 -10.13 0.43 14.17
N TYR A 493 -11.33 1.03 14.31
CA TYR A 493 -12.16 1.31 13.15
C TYR A 493 -11.52 2.43 12.32
N ASP A 494 -11.13 2.12 11.09
CA ASP A 494 -10.58 3.10 10.16
C ASP A 494 -11.72 3.84 9.43
N THR A 495 -11.74 5.17 9.49
CA THR A 495 -12.81 5.97 8.88
C THR A 495 -12.55 6.33 7.42
N THR A 496 -11.48 5.85 6.79
CA THR A 496 -11.07 6.26 5.43
C THR A 496 -12.09 5.96 4.36
N ILE A 497 -12.70 4.79 4.42
CA ILE A 497 -13.73 4.47 3.44
C ILE A 497 -14.94 5.41 3.62
N ASP A 498 -15.39 5.63 4.86
CA ASP A 498 -16.53 6.50 5.16
C ASP A 498 -16.25 7.97 4.78
N ASP A 499 -15.03 8.43 5.03
CA ASP A 499 -14.60 9.79 4.72
C ASP A 499 -14.63 10.03 3.19
N VAL A 500 -14.09 9.08 2.41
CA VAL A 500 -14.12 9.12 0.94
C VAL A 500 -15.53 9.00 0.37
N LEU A 501 -16.39 8.18 0.98
CA LEU A 501 -17.76 7.98 0.49
C LEU A 501 -18.74 9.07 0.95
N GLY A 502 -18.46 9.73 2.05
CA GLY A 502 -19.39 10.69 2.66
C GLY A 502 -20.57 10.09 3.39
N SER A 503 -20.53 8.80 3.67
CA SER A 503 -21.63 8.08 4.31
C SER A 503 -21.12 6.78 4.94
N THR A 504 -21.71 6.42 6.07
CA THR A 504 -21.54 5.14 6.75
C THR A 504 -22.65 4.14 6.38
N THR A 505 -23.68 4.59 5.65
CA THR A 505 -24.83 3.79 5.25
C THR A 505 -24.80 3.50 3.76
N TYR A 506 -23.84 2.68 3.33
CA TYR A 506 -23.64 2.35 1.91
C TYR A 506 -24.31 1.04 1.48
N TYR A 507 -24.73 0.18 2.40
CA TYR A 507 -25.39 -1.11 2.07
C TYR A 507 -26.77 -0.97 1.42
N GLY A 508 -27.45 0.17 1.64
CA GLY A 508 -28.78 0.43 1.08
C GLY A 508 -28.79 0.99 -0.34
N ASP A 509 -27.65 1.52 -0.82
CA ASP A 509 -27.48 2.06 -2.16
C ASP A 509 -26.47 1.23 -2.92
N ARG A 510 -26.91 0.54 -3.98
CA ARG A 510 -26.06 -0.36 -4.76
C ARG A 510 -24.87 0.34 -5.43
N LYS A 511 -25.01 1.62 -5.82
CA LYS A 511 -23.89 2.40 -6.37
C LYS A 511 -22.86 2.71 -5.29
N LEU A 512 -23.32 3.07 -4.11
CA LEU A 512 -22.45 3.39 -2.98
C LEU A 512 -21.79 2.13 -2.41
N TYR A 513 -22.53 1.03 -2.29
CA TYR A 513 -21.99 -0.30 -1.94
C TYR A 513 -20.91 -0.74 -2.92
N ARG A 514 -21.09 -0.50 -4.23
CA ARG A 514 -20.07 -0.79 -5.23
C ARG A 514 -18.77 -0.01 -5.01
N LYS A 515 -18.86 1.29 -4.73
CA LYS A 515 -17.70 2.13 -4.38
C LYS A 515 -17.05 1.66 -3.07
N TYR A 516 -17.86 1.32 -2.06
CA TYR A 516 -17.41 0.74 -0.80
C TYR A 516 -16.63 -0.57 -1.00
N SER A 517 -17.21 -1.54 -1.71
CA SER A 517 -16.57 -2.84 -1.98
C SER A 517 -15.27 -2.68 -2.74
N LEU A 518 -15.19 -1.72 -3.67
CA LEU A 518 -13.94 -1.39 -4.35
C LEU A 518 -12.88 -0.89 -3.37
N LEU A 519 -13.20 0.08 -2.51
CA LEU A 519 -12.25 0.58 -1.51
C LEU A 519 -11.88 -0.49 -0.47
N SER A 520 -12.84 -1.29 -0.02
CA SER A 520 -12.66 -2.41 0.91
C SER A 520 -11.79 -3.53 0.32
N ALA A 521 -11.66 -3.61 -1.00
CA ALA A 521 -10.73 -4.53 -1.64
C ALA A 521 -9.25 -4.15 -1.40
N LEU A 522 -8.95 -2.88 -1.11
CA LEU A 522 -7.59 -2.38 -0.84
C LEU A 522 -7.37 -2.01 0.64
N ILE A 523 -8.38 -1.41 1.26
CA ILE A 523 -8.33 -0.87 2.62
C ILE A 523 -9.03 -1.83 3.55
N ASP A 524 -8.30 -2.31 4.54
CA ASP A 524 -8.89 -3.05 5.65
C ASP A 524 -9.36 -2.06 6.71
N GLN A 525 -10.69 -1.93 6.83
CA GLN A 525 -11.34 -0.99 7.74
C GLN A 525 -11.20 -1.39 9.21
N TYR A 526 -10.77 -2.63 9.49
CA TYR A 526 -10.73 -3.20 10.83
C TYR A 526 -9.33 -3.31 11.44
N SER A 527 -8.27 -2.98 10.68
CA SER A 527 -6.88 -2.94 11.17
C SER A 527 -6.38 -1.53 11.52
N GLY A 528 -7.25 -0.52 11.39
CA GLY A 528 -7.05 0.85 11.90
C GLY A 528 -6.04 1.74 11.18
N ALA A 529 -5.39 1.28 10.10
CA ALA A 529 -4.23 1.96 9.51
C ALA A 529 -4.38 2.31 8.01
N GLY A 530 -5.61 2.54 7.57
CA GLY A 530 -6.04 2.69 6.18
C GLY A 530 -5.35 3.80 5.41
N ARG A 531 -5.28 5.05 5.92
CA ARG A 531 -4.65 6.17 5.19
C ARG A 531 -3.21 6.51 5.57
N GLY A 532 -2.66 5.87 6.59
CA GLY A 532 -1.32 6.18 7.09
C GLY A 532 -1.16 7.66 7.46
N SER A 533 0.03 8.19 7.24
CA SER A 533 0.42 9.53 7.69
C SER A 533 0.53 10.60 6.59
N GLY A 534 0.15 10.27 5.35
CA GLY A 534 0.23 11.17 4.21
C GLY A 534 -0.96 12.13 4.08
N VAL A 535 -0.83 13.08 3.15
CA VAL A 535 -1.93 13.95 2.70
C VAL A 535 -2.35 13.51 1.30
N PHE A 536 -3.63 13.22 1.10
CA PHE A 536 -4.14 12.67 -0.16
C PHE A 536 -5.37 13.41 -0.64
N LEU A 537 -5.37 13.86 -1.89
CA LEU A 537 -6.57 14.25 -2.61
C LEU A 537 -7.20 12.98 -3.20
N VAL A 538 -8.43 12.67 -2.78
CA VAL A 538 -9.18 11.50 -3.27
C VAL A 538 -10.45 11.96 -3.96
N GLY A 539 -10.76 11.40 -5.12
CA GLY A 539 -11.99 11.74 -5.85
C GLY A 539 -12.36 10.71 -6.90
N TRP A 540 -13.62 10.73 -7.34
CA TRP A 540 -14.18 9.75 -8.27
C TRP A 540 -14.31 10.31 -9.69
N THR A 541 -14.27 9.42 -10.67
CA THR A 541 -14.62 9.70 -12.07
C THR A 541 -15.38 8.51 -12.66
N GLU A 542 -16.18 8.74 -13.69
CA GLU A 542 -16.90 7.68 -14.45
C GLU A 542 -16.15 7.28 -15.73
N ALA A 543 -14.83 7.47 -15.77
CA ALA A 543 -14.00 7.11 -16.92
C ALA A 543 -13.00 6.00 -16.54
N ALA A 544 -12.91 4.96 -17.37
CA ALA A 544 -11.89 3.92 -17.22
C ALA A 544 -10.49 4.45 -17.60
N PRO A 545 -9.47 4.31 -16.74
CA PRO A 545 -8.11 4.79 -17.02
C PRO A 545 -7.36 3.92 -18.03
N LEU A 546 -7.65 2.62 -18.06
CA LEU A 546 -7.14 1.67 -19.04
C LEU A 546 -8.27 1.28 -19.99
N ARG A 547 -7.92 1.13 -21.28
CA ARG A 547 -8.88 0.64 -22.28
C ARG A 547 -9.18 -0.82 -21.97
N ALA A 548 -10.47 -1.16 -21.89
CA ALA A 548 -10.93 -2.54 -21.93
C ALA A 548 -12.22 -2.58 -22.74
N GLU A 549 -12.29 -3.49 -23.70
CA GLU A 549 -13.41 -3.59 -24.64
C GLU A 549 -13.70 -5.03 -25.06
N ILE A 550 -14.94 -5.24 -25.53
CA ILE A 550 -15.35 -6.49 -26.16
C ILE A 550 -15.14 -6.35 -27.66
N LEU A 551 -14.37 -7.26 -28.25
CA LEU A 551 -14.12 -7.26 -29.68
C LEU A 551 -15.35 -7.77 -30.45
N ASN A 552 -15.58 -7.18 -31.62
CA ASN A 552 -16.60 -7.60 -32.59
C ASN A 552 -18.05 -7.66 -32.06
N ARG A 553 -18.36 -7.03 -30.91
CA ARG A 553 -19.71 -6.99 -30.32
C ARG A 553 -20.00 -5.68 -29.62
N ALA A 554 -21.26 -5.25 -29.67
CA ALA A 554 -21.73 -4.10 -28.89
C ALA A 554 -21.82 -4.47 -27.41
N PHE A 555 -21.42 -3.52 -26.55
CA PHE A 555 -21.46 -3.68 -25.10
C PHE A 555 -21.76 -2.35 -24.41
N ARG A 556 -22.21 -2.43 -23.16
CA ARG A 556 -22.43 -1.27 -22.30
C ARG A 556 -21.30 -1.17 -21.28
N PRO A 557 -20.50 -0.09 -21.27
CA PRO A 557 -19.53 0.13 -20.20
C PRO A 557 -20.20 0.64 -18.92
N VAL A 558 -19.69 0.21 -17.76
CA VAL A 558 -20.09 0.75 -16.46
C VAL A 558 -18.85 0.93 -15.59
N ASP A 559 -18.39 2.18 -15.56
CA ASP A 559 -17.08 2.55 -15.02
C ASP A 559 -17.22 3.24 -13.67
N ALA A 560 -16.23 3.03 -12.79
CA ALA A 560 -15.99 3.89 -11.65
C ALA A 560 -14.52 3.85 -11.29
N THR A 561 -13.89 5.01 -11.25
CA THR A 561 -12.46 5.13 -10.98
C THR A 561 -12.25 6.09 -9.84
N VAL A 562 -11.53 5.65 -8.80
CA VAL A 562 -11.06 6.53 -7.73
C VAL A 562 -9.61 6.90 -7.98
N TYR A 563 -9.33 8.19 -7.97
CA TYR A 563 -7.97 8.73 -7.97
C TYR A 563 -7.57 9.01 -6.53
N ILE A 564 -6.39 8.55 -6.15
CA ILE A 564 -5.74 8.82 -4.87
C ILE A 564 -4.42 9.51 -5.19
N VAL A 565 -4.40 10.83 -5.01
CA VAL A 565 -3.29 11.70 -5.36
C VAL A 565 -2.57 12.12 -4.08
N GLU A 566 -1.34 11.67 -3.92
CA GLU A 566 -0.52 12.04 -2.79
C GLU A 566 0.03 13.46 -2.96
N LEU A 567 -0.07 14.28 -1.91
CA LEU A 567 0.39 15.67 -1.89
C LEU A 567 1.53 15.84 -0.88
N HIS A 568 2.57 16.57 -1.26
CA HIS A 568 3.72 16.86 -0.41
C HIS A 568 3.72 18.32 0.05
N PRO A 569 3.23 18.61 1.27
CA PRO A 569 3.25 19.98 1.78
C PRO A 569 4.66 20.40 2.17
N GLN A 570 4.95 21.68 1.96
CA GLN A 570 6.20 22.28 2.42
C GLN A 570 6.13 22.53 3.92
N VAL A 571 7.09 22.01 4.67
CA VAL A 571 7.16 22.18 6.13
C VAL A 571 7.83 23.52 6.44
N VAL A 572 7.13 24.39 7.17
CA VAL A 572 7.71 25.66 7.62
C VAL A 572 8.69 25.40 8.75
N VAL A 573 9.97 25.65 8.50
CA VAL A 573 11.03 25.55 9.50
C VAL A 573 11.21 26.92 10.16
N SER A 574 10.94 27.01 11.46
CA SER A 574 11.13 28.25 12.22
C SER A 574 12.49 28.25 12.92
N ALA A 575 13.35 29.21 12.58
CA ALA A 575 14.68 29.38 13.17
C ALA A 575 15.59 28.13 13.12
N GLY A 576 15.49 27.32 12.05
CA GLY A 576 16.28 26.09 11.88
C GLY A 576 15.81 24.89 12.71
N LYS A 577 14.76 25.07 13.52
CA LYS A 577 14.17 24.02 14.36
C LYS A 577 12.97 23.40 13.66
N VAL A 578 12.87 22.07 13.75
CA VAL A 578 11.72 21.29 13.30
C VAL A 578 11.03 20.72 14.54
N LEU A 579 9.77 21.06 14.71
CA LEU A 579 8.89 20.57 15.77
C LEU A 579 7.99 19.47 15.18
N ILE A 580 7.99 18.30 15.80
CA ILE A 580 7.25 17.12 15.38
C ILE A 580 6.33 16.72 16.53
N PRO A 581 5.07 17.19 16.54
CA PRO A 581 4.08 16.81 17.52
C PRO A 581 3.56 15.39 17.24
N PRO A 582 2.81 14.77 18.17
CA PRO A 582 2.26 13.43 17.98
C PRO A 582 1.43 13.30 16.69
N GLY A 583 0.67 14.32 16.32
CA GLY A 583 -0.10 14.38 15.08
C GLY A 583 0.70 14.24 13.77
N LEU A 584 2.02 14.45 13.83
CA LEU A 584 2.95 14.24 12.73
C LEU A 584 3.80 12.98 12.93
N MET A 585 3.43 12.09 13.84
CA MET A 585 4.04 10.78 14.02
C MET A 585 3.10 9.66 13.61
N SER A 586 3.72 8.55 13.21
CA SER A 586 3.07 7.25 13.06
C SER A 586 3.54 6.31 14.15
N TRP A 587 2.72 5.32 14.52
CA TRP A 587 3.11 4.31 15.50
C TRP A 587 2.88 2.87 15.00
N SER A 588 3.71 1.94 15.46
CA SER A 588 3.61 0.51 15.17
C SER A 588 3.96 -0.31 16.41
N VAL A 589 3.28 -1.44 16.61
CA VAL A 589 3.60 -2.37 17.71
C VAL A 589 4.88 -3.13 17.38
N ILE A 590 5.82 -3.16 18.32
CA ILE A 590 7.07 -3.95 18.24
C ILE A 590 6.89 -5.30 18.92
N ASP A 591 6.30 -5.26 20.12
CA ASP A 591 6.03 -6.44 20.94
C ASP A 591 4.70 -6.21 21.67
N PRO A 592 3.63 -6.97 21.36
CA PRO A 592 2.36 -6.83 22.06
C PRO A 592 2.40 -7.40 23.50
N GLY A 593 3.43 -8.16 23.84
CA GLY A 593 3.53 -8.90 25.09
C GLY A 593 2.28 -9.76 25.36
N GLN A 594 1.80 -9.74 26.61
CA GLN A 594 0.60 -10.46 27.02
C GLN A 594 -0.70 -9.65 26.88
N GLN A 595 -0.62 -8.41 26.37
CA GLN A 595 -1.78 -7.51 26.28
C GLN A 595 -2.71 -7.83 25.11
N GLY A 596 -2.22 -8.54 24.08
CA GLY A 596 -2.94 -8.74 22.83
C GLY A 596 -3.00 -7.46 21.99
N SER A 597 -4.15 -6.79 21.94
CA SER A 597 -4.33 -5.54 21.17
C SER A 597 -3.72 -4.35 21.90
N VAL A 598 -2.66 -3.76 21.33
CA VAL A 598 -1.90 -2.67 21.92
C VAL A 598 -2.09 -1.37 21.14
N THR A 599 -2.19 -0.25 21.87
CA THR A 599 -2.29 1.11 21.33
C THR A 599 -1.65 2.10 22.31
N PRO A 600 -1.06 3.20 21.82
CA PRO A 600 -0.59 4.27 22.68
C PRO A 600 -1.71 5.13 23.29
N TYR A 601 -2.96 4.92 22.84
CA TYR A 601 -4.13 5.67 23.27
C TYR A 601 -5.24 4.77 23.82
N ASP A 602 -5.90 5.24 24.87
CA ASP A 602 -7.14 4.66 25.43
C ASP A 602 -7.05 3.15 25.74
N ILE A 603 -5.99 2.75 26.46
CA ILE A 603 -5.71 1.34 26.79
C ILE A 603 -5.74 1.09 28.29
N TYR A 604 -6.13 -0.13 28.67
CA TYR A 604 -5.88 -0.66 30.01
C TYR A 604 -4.65 -1.57 29.96
N ALA A 605 -3.56 -1.15 30.60
CA ALA A 605 -2.36 -1.95 30.73
C ALA A 605 -2.54 -2.98 31.87
N TYR A 606 -2.67 -4.25 31.52
CA TYR A 606 -2.67 -5.38 32.47
C TYR A 606 -1.24 -5.80 32.81
N GLN A 607 -1.06 -6.83 33.64
CA GLN A 607 0.26 -7.31 34.03
C GLN A 607 1.14 -7.65 32.81
N GLY A 608 2.41 -7.22 32.87
CA GLY A 608 3.42 -7.46 31.83
C GLY A 608 3.80 -6.17 31.09
N HIS A 609 4.51 -6.32 29.97
CA HIS A 609 4.98 -5.21 29.15
C HIS A 609 4.45 -5.30 27.72
N PHE A 610 4.43 -4.16 27.03
CA PHE A 610 4.28 -4.07 25.58
C PHE A 610 5.19 -2.96 25.05
N SER A 611 5.62 -3.06 23.79
CA SER A 611 6.54 -2.11 23.17
C SER A 611 5.97 -1.52 21.89
N ILE A 612 6.06 -0.20 21.76
CA ILE A 612 5.56 0.59 20.62
C ILE A 612 6.72 1.41 20.04
N ARG A 613 6.78 1.47 18.71
CA ARG A 613 7.65 2.38 17.96
C ARG A 613 6.84 3.57 17.47
N PHE A 614 7.33 4.77 17.70
CA PHE A 614 6.92 5.99 17.03
C PHE A 614 7.95 6.35 15.95
N ALA A 615 7.48 6.84 14.81
CA ALA A 615 8.33 7.34 13.75
C ALA A 615 7.71 8.60 13.13
N PRO A 616 8.53 9.62 12.78
CA PRO A 616 8.07 10.76 12.02
C PRO A 616 7.34 10.33 10.75
N SER A 617 6.23 11.00 10.46
CA SER A 617 5.37 10.70 9.31
C SER A 617 6.05 10.95 7.97
N GLN A 618 7.06 11.82 7.98
CA GLN A 618 7.96 12.08 6.88
C GLN A 618 9.39 11.94 7.39
N PRO A 619 10.32 11.39 6.59
CA PRO A 619 11.72 11.34 6.96
C PRO A 619 12.25 12.74 7.27
N ILE A 620 12.97 12.85 8.38
CA ILE A 620 13.57 14.09 8.86
C ILE A 620 15.09 13.95 8.86
N ASP A 621 15.76 14.85 8.14
CA ASP A 621 17.19 15.06 8.35
C ASP A 621 17.37 16.01 9.52
N PHE A 622 18.12 15.57 10.52
CA PHE A 622 18.51 16.40 11.63
C PHE A 622 19.94 16.13 12.07
N LYS A 623 20.59 17.19 12.56
CA LYS A 623 21.96 17.12 13.08
C LYS A 623 21.99 16.90 14.58
N ARG A 624 20.95 17.36 15.27
CA ARG A 624 20.88 17.35 16.73
C ARG A 624 19.44 17.21 17.20
N VAL A 625 19.28 16.45 18.28
CA VAL A 625 18.04 16.40 19.07
C VAL A 625 18.10 17.49 20.13
N ASN A 626 17.12 18.39 20.12
CA ASN A 626 17.06 19.50 21.07
C ASN A 626 16.29 19.12 22.32
N SER A 627 15.14 18.48 22.15
CA SER A 627 14.30 18.02 23.25
C SER A 627 13.40 16.88 22.79
N LEU A 628 13.14 15.96 23.70
CA LEU A 628 12.12 14.93 23.59
C LEU A 628 11.17 15.09 24.79
N THR A 629 9.89 15.29 24.50
CA THR A 629 8.85 15.39 25.53
C THR A 629 7.96 14.17 25.45
N LEU A 630 7.87 13.41 26.54
CA LEU A 630 6.90 12.34 26.73
C LEU A 630 5.59 12.96 27.25
N HIS A 631 4.49 12.66 26.59
CA HIS A 631 3.14 12.96 27.07
C HIS A 631 2.56 11.69 27.68
N LEU A 632 2.31 11.72 28.99
CA LEU A 632 1.77 10.60 29.73
C LEU A 632 0.47 11.02 30.41
N ALA A 633 -0.67 10.49 29.95
CA ALA A 633 -1.99 10.84 30.46
C ALA A 633 -2.77 9.61 30.89
N ALA A 634 -3.61 9.77 31.91
CA ALA A 634 -4.56 8.77 32.39
C ALA A 634 -5.85 9.46 32.86
N TYR A 635 -6.98 8.77 32.66
CA TYR A 635 -8.30 9.31 32.97
C TYR A 635 -8.43 9.69 34.45
N GLY A 636 -8.51 10.99 34.72
CA GLY A 636 -8.69 11.54 36.07
C GLY A 636 -7.49 11.40 37.00
N ALA A 637 -6.33 10.96 36.51
CA ALA A 637 -5.13 10.81 37.32
C ALA A 637 -4.24 12.06 37.24
N THR A 638 -3.62 12.42 38.37
CA THR A 638 -2.66 13.52 38.47
C THR A 638 -1.54 13.14 39.44
N GLY A 639 -0.40 13.81 39.38
CA GLY A 639 0.74 13.51 40.26
C GLY A 639 1.57 12.32 39.78
N THR A 640 2.13 11.54 40.70
CA THR A 640 3.04 10.41 40.38
C THR A 640 2.28 9.25 39.74
N ALA A 641 2.82 8.70 38.64
CA ALA A 641 2.30 7.52 37.97
C ALA A 641 2.76 6.22 38.67
N THR A 642 2.31 6.03 39.92
CA THR A 642 2.73 4.89 40.76
C THR A 642 2.29 3.55 40.14
N GLY A 643 3.23 2.61 40.05
CA GLY A 643 2.97 1.26 39.52
C GLY A 643 3.02 1.15 38.01
N LEU A 644 3.35 2.23 37.28
CA LEU A 644 3.66 2.19 35.86
C LEU A 644 5.17 2.12 35.68
N GLU A 645 5.63 1.16 34.88
CA GLU A 645 7.01 1.10 34.38
C GLU A 645 7.02 1.64 32.95
N LEU A 646 7.97 2.50 32.62
CA LEU A 646 8.12 3.03 31.26
C LEU A 646 9.59 3.09 30.92
N ASP A 647 9.98 2.34 29.90
CA ASP A 647 11.36 2.28 29.44
C ASP A 647 11.47 2.90 28.05
N LEU A 648 12.56 3.62 27.82
CA LEU A 648 12.91 4.12 26.49
C LEU A 648 14.11 3.35 25.98
N TRP A 649 14.10 3.04 24.69
CA TRP A 649 15.19 2.34 24.05
C TRP A 649 16.41 3.25 23.88
N ASP A 650 17.54 2.89 24.50
CA ASP A 650 18.80 3.60 24.30
C ASP A 650 19.48 3.10 23.03
N TYR A 651 19.43 3.95 22.00
CA TYR A 651 20.05 3.66 20.71
C TYR A 651 21.58 3.64 20.76
N ARG A 652 22.24 4.26 21.76
CA ARG A 652 23.70 4.17 21.89
C ARG A 652 24.15 2.85 22.49
N LYS A 653 23.38 2.32 23.45
CA LYS A 653 23.75 1.11 24.21
C LYS A 653 23.08 -0.17 23.75
N GLY A 654 21.93 -0.07 23.10
CA GLY A 654 21.13 -1.23 22.71
C GLY A 654 20.43 -1.89 23.90
N GLU A 655 19.94 -1.10 24.85
CA GLU A 655 19.24 -1.60 26.04
C GLU A 655 18.02 -0.72 26.37
N TRP A 656 17.01 -1.29 27.03
CA TRP A 656 15.89 -0.55 27.59
C TRP A 656 16.33 0.18 28.86
N ILE A 657 16.03 1.49 28.96
CA ILE A 657 16.36 2.31 30.12
C ILE A 657 15.08 2.81 30.78
N GLU A 658 14.87 2.40 32.03
CA GLU A 658 13.72 2.79 32.85
C GLU A 658 13.72 4.29 33.16
N GLN A 659 12.59 4.94 32.88
CA GLN A 659 12.36 6.34 33.16
C GLN A 659 11.93 6.51 34.62
N GLN A 660 12.79 7.15 35.42
CA GLN A 660 12.55 7.37 36.84
C GLN A 660 11.62 8.55 37.09
N LYS A 661 10.84 8.50 38.19
CA LYS A 661 9.96 9.58 38.66
C LYS A 661 8.87 10.00 37.64
N LEU A 662 8.17 9.02 37.07
CA LEU A 662 7.05 9.27 36.17
C LEU A 662 5.92 10.05 36.85
N THR A 663 5.45 11.11 36.19
CA THR A 663 4.29 11.90 36.60
C THR A 663 3.31 12.02 35.45
N TRP A 664 2.01 11.99 35.75
CA TRP A 664 0.97 12.30 34.76
C TRP A 664 1.14 13.75 34.25
N GLY A 665 1.24 13.93 32.94
CA GLY A 665 1.47 15.20 32.26
C GLY A 665 2.62 15.13 31.24
N ASN A 666 3.23 16.29 30.96
CA ASN A 666 4.35 16.42 30.04
C ASN A 666 5.67 16.25 30.80
N ILE A 667 6.47 15.27 30.40
CA ILE A 667 7.78 14.97 30.99
C ILE A 667 8.86 15.26 29.95
N THR A 668 9.84 16.11 30.28
CA THR A 668 11.03 16.30 29.42
C THR A 668 12.04 15.21 29.70
N ILE A 669 12.44 14.47 28.66
CA ILE A 669 13.40 13.38 28.77
C ILE A 669 14.83 13.96 28.84
N ALA A 670 15.61 13.49 29.82
CA ALA A 670 17.02 13.85 29.96
C ALA A 670 17.87 13.13 28.89
N GLU A 671 18.92 13.77 28.38
CA GLU A 671 19.79 13.23 27.31
C GLU A 671 18.98 12.66 26.11
N PRO A 672 18.06 13.44 25.52
CA PRO A 672 17.06 12.93 24.57
C PRO A 672 17.67 12.30 23.31
N GLU A 673 18.84 12.77 22.90
CA GLU A 673 19.70 12.24 21.83
C GLU A 673 20.04 10.74 21.93
N ARG A 674 19.89 10.12 23.10
CA ARG A 674 20.11 8.68 23.30
C ARG A 674 18.88 7.85 22.95
N PHE A 675 17.69 8.45 23.01
CA PHE A 675 16.40 7.77 22.84
C PHE A 675 15.73 8.04 21.49
N VAL A 676 16.43 8.74 20.59
CA VAL A 676 15.96 9.05 19.24
C VAL A 676 16.89 8.36 18.25
N GLY A 677 16.31 7.52 17.39
CA GLY A 677 17.03 6.80 16.35
C GLY A 677 17.46 7.71 15.21
N PRO A 678 18.29 7.20 14.28
CA PRO A 678 18.87 8.00 13.19
C PRO A 678 17.84 8.65 12.27
N ASN A 679 16.61 8.13 12.19
CA ASN A 679 15.52 8.69 11.38
C ASN A 679 14.42 9.36 12.24
N GLY A 680 14.72 9.65 13.51
CA GLY A 680 13.79 10.28 14.44
C GLY A 680 12.84 9.31 15.14
N GLU A 681 13.03 8.00 14.96
CA GLU A 681 12.21 6.98 15.61
C GLU A 681 12.45 6.94 17.12
N ILE A 682 11.40 6.61 17.87
CA ILE A 682 11.42 6.48 19.34
C ILE A 682 10.76 5.14 19.66
N GLN A 683 11.38 4.34 20.52
CA GLN A 683 10.78 3.11 21.02
C GLN A 683 10.52 3.24 22.52
N VAL A 684 9.31 2.89 22.91
CA VAL A 684 8.85 2.90 24.30
C VAL A 684 8.32 1.54 24.67
N GLN A 685 8.71 1.05 25.84
CA GLN A 685 8.13 -0.11 26.49
C GLN A 685 7.31 0.37 27.69
N VAL A 686 6.06 -0.08 27.77
CA VAL A 686 5.14 0.25 28.84
C VAL A 686 4.85 -1.01 29.61
N GLY A 687 5.13 -0.99 30.91
CA GLY A 687 5.03 -2.12 31.82
C GLY A 687 4.05 -1.86 32.97
N ASN A 688 3.34 -2.90 33.37
CA ASN A 688 2.62 -2.94 34.63
C ASN A 688 3.11 -4.19 35.42
N PRO A 689 3.89 -4.01 36.49
CA PRO A 689 4.40 -5.11 37.30
C PRO A 689 3.31 -5.77 38.16
N SER A 690 2.16 -5.13 38.35
CA SER A 690 1.08 -5.64 39.22
C SER A 690 0.19 -6.65 38.50
N SER A 691 -0.03 -7.81 39.14
CA SER A 691 -1.07 -8.77 38.73
C SER A 691 -2.47 -8.43 39.24
N LEU A 692 -2.59 -7.43 40.12
CA LEU A 692 -3.82 -7.17 40.87
C LEU A 692 -4.67 -6.04 40.28
N ASN A 693 -4.05 -5.08 39.60
CA ASN A 693 -4.72 -3.90 39.06
C ASN A 693 -4.27 -3.62 37.63
N SER A 694 -5.18 -3.17 36.78
CA SER A 694 -4.84 -2.55 35.49
C SER A 694 -4.60 -1.05 35.65
N ILE A 695 -3.79 -0.48 34.77
CA ILE A 695 -3.55 0.97 34.70
C ILE A 695 -4.25 1.50 33.45
N SER A 696 -5.16 2.44 33.64
CA SER A 696 -5.79 3.13 32.52
C SER A 696 -4.84 4.19 31.97
N ILE A 697 -4.52 4.11 30.68
CA ILE A 697 -3.64 5.02 29.97
C ILE A 697 -4.47 5.69 28.87
N GLU A 698 -4.62 7.00 28.96
CA GLU A 698 -5.29 7.82 27.95
C GLU A 698 -4.34 8.07 26.77
N ALA A 699 -3.08 8.40 27.05
CA ALA A 699 -2.07 8.67 26.03
C ALA A 699 -0.64 8.39 26.54
N VAL A 700 0.16 7.75 25.69
CA VAL A 700 1.63 7.68 25.76
C VAL A 700 2.14 8.05 24.38
N ASP A 701 2.62 9.28 24.19
CA ASP A 701 3.19 9.73 22.92
C ASP A 701 4.27 10.80 23.11
N PHE A 702 4.82 11.29 22.00
CA PHE A 702 6.02 12.13 22.02
C PHE A 702 5.90 13.37 21.16
N THR A 703 6.47 14.47 21.66
CA THR A 703 6.87 15.62 20.84
C THR A 703 8.39 15.65 20.72
N LEU A 704 8.88 15.68 19.48
CA LEU A 704 10.30 15.72 19.15
C LEU A 704 10.66 17.10 18.56
N VAL A 705 11.76 17.69 19.05
CA VAL A 705 12.32 18.93 18.50
C VAL A 705 13.76 18.67 18.06
N VAL A 706 14.07 18.99 16.80
CA VAL A 706 15.39 18.75 16.21
C VAL A 706 15.90 19.98 15.43
N ASP A 707 17.21 20.09 15.31
CA ASP A 707 17.88 21.09 14.46
C ASP A 707 18.21 20.50 13.08
N ARG A 708 17.88 21.24 12.02
CA ARG A 708 18.17 20.87 10.61
C ARG A 708 19.56 21.30 10.15
#